data_AF-A0A3M5KMC9-F1
#
_entry.id   AF-A0A3M5KMC9-F1
#
_cell.length_a   1.000
_cell.length_b   1.000
_cell.length_c   1.000
_cell.angle_alpha   90.00
_cell.angle_beta   90.00
_cell.angle_gamma   90.00
#
_symmetry.space_group_name_H-M   'P 1'
#
loop_
_entity.id
_entity.type
_entity.pdbx_description
1 polymer ?
#
loop_
_entity_poly.entity_id
_entity_poly.type
_entity_poly.pdbx_seq_one_letter_code
_entity_poly.pdbx_strand_id
1 'polypeptide(L)'
;RLLLVIHHLVVDGVSWRVLLEDLQQAYVAIATGQPLALATKTSSLQSWAEHLQAYAQSPALTQELDYWQTQLQDVSDALPCDHPHGGQQQKHALSVVTQLNGEQTRQLLQDAPAAYRTQINDLLLTALARVVSRWTAQPHALIRLEGHGREDLFDTLDITRTVGWFSNLYPVRLTPQATLADSLMTIKEQLRAVPDKGIGYGTLRYLGSESARQTLQALPLGSIVFNYLGQFDGSFDAQGALFTPSAESSGASHSADAPLAAPLSINGQVYGGELRLSWTFSGAVFERDTVQRLADEYAVELQQLIAHCTTDGVAGVTPSDFPLARLSQSQLSSLPIPAAQIEDIYPLAPMQQGMLFHTLFEQDAGNYINQMRVEVSGLDVPRFRAAWQTTLDAHEVLRSGFVSHLEQSLQVVLRNVSMPFVELDARAQSGEWIDDWANADRQQGFDLARGPLLRLAVLRTGEQTHQLIYTSHHILMDGWSSSRLLGEVLQRYSGQTLSRQVSRYRDYIEWLQRQDAALSERFWTGQLAELDEPTRLVQAFKASGSEQGHGDYLQLIDADGTRQLNEFAREQRVTLNTLVQSAWLLVLQRYTGQSSVTFGATVAGRPADLPGVEEQLGLFINTLPVIASPRPEQRVADWVQQVQAKNIALREHEHTPLYEIQRWARSAGEALFDNILVFENYPVSEALQQSAPQGLVFGGLHTQEQTHYPLTLVVNLGETLSMRFSYARQHFSEQQMAQLSAHLRQVLQALVRDPQAAIGELALLDDHEQQQIVRDWNATAADFPGEHCLHSLIEAQVQATPDAPALIFAAEQLSYAQLNARANQLAHRLREAGVGPDVLVGICVERSVELVIGLLAIIKAGGAYVPLDPDYPEDRLAYMMQDSGIGLLLTQSALLQRLPVPAKVQSLCLDQDGDWLAGYSTANPINLSHPLNLAYVIYTSGSTGKPKGAGNSHRALVNRLHWM
;
A
#
# COMPACT_ATOMS: atom_id res chain seq x y z
N ARG A 1 34.48 -38.85 -45.68
CA ARG A 1 33.98 -37.46 -45.76
C ARG A 1 32.49 -37.53 -46.05
N LEU A 2 31.69 -36.67 -45.43
CA LEU A 2 30.24 -36.58 -45.66
C LEU A 2 29.96 -35.19 -46.25
N LEU A 3 29.34 -35.13 -47.43
CA LEU A 3 28.83 -33.90 -48.02
C LEU A 3 27.31 -33.94 -47.96
N LEU A 4 26.71 -32.99 -47.24
CA LEU A 4 25.27 -32.81 -47.19
C LEU A 4 24.89 -31.61 -48.04
N VAL A 5 24.00 -31.82 -49.01
CA VAL A 5 23.48 -30.76 -49.89
C VAL A 5 21.98 -30.67 -49.67
N ILE A 6 21.55 -29.55 -49.12
CA ILE A 6 20.14 -29.28 -48.82
C ILE A 6 19.81 -27.89 -49.37
N HIS A 7 18.67 -27.77 -50.06
CA HIS A 7 18.25 -26.47 -50.57
C HIS A 7 17.90 -25.54 -49.40
N HIS A 8 18.33 -24.29 -49.44
CA HIS A 8 18.09 -23.31 -48.36
C HIS A 8 16.59 -22.99 -48.12
N LEU A 9 15.68 -23.51 -48.94
CA LEU A 9 14.23 -23.38 -48.74
C LEU A 9 13.72 -24.27 -47.60
N VAL A 10 14.48 -25.29 -47.23
CA VAL A 10 14.07 -26.27 -46.21
C VAL A 10 15.00 -26.28 -44.99
N VAL A 11 16.04 -25.45 -44.97
CA VAL A 11 17.07 -25.46 -43.91
C VAL A 11 17.62 -24.05 -43.71
N ASP A 12 17.89 -23.69 -42.45
CA ASP A 12 18.67 -22.53 -42.02
C ASP A 12 19.92 -22.98 -41.23
N GLY A 13 20.72 -22.02 -40.76
CA GLY A 13 21.90 -22.31 -39.95
C GLY A 13 21.62 -23.11 -38.67
N VAL A 14 20.47 -22.89 -38.03
CA VAL A 14 20.06 -23.61 -36.81
C VAL A 14 19.63 -25.05 -37.13
N SER A 15 18.92 -25.24 -38.23
CA SER A 15 18.47 -26.54 -38.71
C SER A 15 19.65 -27.49 -38.98
N TRP A 16 20.80 -26.97 -39.42
CA TRP A 16 22.01 -27.77 -39.57
C TRP A 16 22.48 -28.38 -38.24
N ARG A 17 22.38 -27.66 -37.12
CA ARG A 17 22.74 -28.19 -35.80
C ARG A 17 21.81 -29.33 -35.39
N VAL A 18 20.50 -29.15 -35.55
CA VAL A 18 19.48 -30.18 -35.26
C VAL A 18 19.75 -31.44 -36.09
N LEU A 19 19.92 -31.28 -37.41
CA LEU A 19 20.14 -32.40 -38.32
C LEU A 19 21.44 -33.16 -38.04
N LEU A 20 22.53 -32.45 -37.73
CA LEU A 20 23.82 -33.06 -37.43
C LEU A 20 23.82 -33.76 -36.07
N GLU A 21 23.16 -33.18 -35.08
CA GLU A 21 22.95 -33.80 -33.77
C GLU A 21 22.15 -35.11 -33.90
N ASP A 22 20.98 -35.07 -34.56
CA ASP A 22 20.13 -36.24 -34.76
C ASP A 22 20.87 -37.33 -35.57
N LEU A 23 21.63 -36.93 -36.61
CA LEU A 23 22.42 -37.84 -37.42
C LEU A 23 23.54 -38.50 -36.61
N GLN A 24 24.22 -37.74 -35.76
CA GLN A 24 25.27 -38.26 -34.89
C GLN A 24 24.69 -39.21 -33.83
N GLN A 25 23.58 -38.84 -33.18
CA GLN A 25 22.88 -39.70 -32.22
C GLN A 25 22.42 -41.01 -32.87
N ALA A 26 21.82 -40.92 -34.06
CA ALA A 26 21.39 -42.08 -34.83
C ALA A 26 22.56 -43.00 -35.19
N TYR A 27 23.67 -42.43 -35.68
CA TYR A 27 24.85 -43.21 -36.01
C TYR A 27 25.44 -43.93 -34.78
N VAL A 28 25.60 -43.23 -33.66
CA VAL A 28 26.17 -43.79 -32.43
C VAL A 28 25.28 -44.90 -31.87
N ALA A 29 23.95 -44.71 -31.84
CA ALA A 29 23.01 -45.72 -31.38
C ALA A 29 23.10 -47.00 -32.23
N ILE A 30 23.09 -46.86 -33.56
CA ILE A 30 23.21 -47.99 -34.50
C ILE A 30 24.57 -48.69 -34.34
N ALA A 31 25.67 -47.92 -34.26
CA ALA A 31 27.02 -48.46 -34.16
C ALA A 31 27.28 -49.21 -32.84
N THR A 32 26.57 -48.83 -31.76
CA THR A 32 26.71 -49.43 -30.42
C THR A 32 25.62 -50.46 -30.08
N GLY A 33 24.68 -50.72 -30.99
CA GLY A 33 23.57 -51.64 -30.77
C GLY A 33 22.54 -51.15 -29.76
N GLN A 34 22.52 -49.85 -29.45
CA GLN A 34 21.56 -49.21 -28.55
C GLN A 34 20.27 -48.84 -29.32
N PRO A 35 19.10 -48.80 -28.65
CA PRO A 35 17.87 -48.34 -29.27
C PRO A 35 17.97 -46.85 -29.62
N LEU A 36 17.49 -46.48 -30.81
CA LEU A 36 17.45 -45.09 -31.26
C LEU A 36 16.36 -44.32 -30.50
N ALA A 37 16.77 -43.34 -29.70
CA ALA A 37 15.88 -42.39 -29.05
C ALA A 37 16.26 -40.97 -29.49
N LEU A 38 15.49 -40.41 -30.43
CA LEU A 38 15.62 -39.01 -30.84
C LEU A 38 14.73 -38.12 -29.97
N ALA A 39 15.04 -36.83 -29.93
CA ALA A 39 14.21 -35.84 -29.24
C ALA A 39 12.76 -35.82 -29.78
N THR A 40 11.83 -35.41 -28.94
CA THR A 40 10.42 -35.26 -29.31
C THR A 40 10.24 -34.25 -30.44
N LYS A 41 9.30 -34.54 -31.33
CA LYS A 41 8.95 -33.67 -32.45
C LYS A 41 8.37 -32.35 -31.93
N THR A 42 9.00 -31.23 -32.31
CA THR A 42 8.52 -29.87 -32.08
C THR A 42 7.49 -29.45 -33.14
N SER A 43 6.92 -28.25 -33.02
CA SER A 43 5.90 -27.71 -33.93
C SER A 43 6.41 -27.66 -35.38
N SER A 44 5.52 -27.84 -36.36
CA SER A 44 5.93 -27.82 -37.77
C SER A 44 6.17 -26.38 -38.29
N LEU A 45 7.01 -26.25 -39.33
CA LEU A 45 7.17 -24.99 -40.06
C LEU A 45 5.85 -24.49 -40.66
N GLN A 46 4.95 -25.41 -41.04
CA GLN A 46 3.60 -25.08 -41.48
C GLN A 46 2.81 -24.39 -40.36
N SER A 47 2.79 -24.97 -39.16
CA SER A 47 2.08 -24.41 -38.00
C SER A 47 2.61 -23.00 -37.70
N TRP A 48 3.93 -22.81 -37.72
CA TRP A 48 4.56 -21.51 -37.58
C TRP A 48 4.09 -20.50 -38.64
N ALA A 49 4.11 -20.90 -39.92
CA ALA A 49 3.67 -20.03 -41.03
C ALA A 49 2.18 -19.66 -40.95
N GLU A 50 1.32 -20.57 -40.53
CA GLU A 50 -0.12 -20.32 -40.33
C GLU A 50 -0.34 -19.31 -39.18
N HIS A 51 0.40 -19.44 -38.07
CA HIS A 51 0.33 -18.48 -36.97
C HIS A 51 0.88 -17.11 -37.37
N LEU A 52 1.95 -17.04 -38.16
CA LEU A 52 2.45 -15.78 -38.70
C LEU A 52 1.42 -15.08 -39.61
N GLN A 53 0.65 -15.83 -40.40
CA GLN A 53 -0.43 -15.24 -41.23
C GLN A 53 -1.55 -14.65 -40.37
N ALA A 54 -1.93 -15.32 -39.28
CA ALA A 54 -2.92 -14.79 -38.35
C ALA A 54 -2.37 -13.55 -37.62
N TYR A 55 -1.12 -13.62 -37.15
CA TYR A 55 -0.41 -12.52 -36.49
C TYR A 55 -0.27 -11.29 -37.41
N ALA A 56 -0.10 -11.51 -38.72
CA ALA A 56 -0.03 -10.45 -39.74
C ALA A 56 -1.25 -9.51 -39.76
N GLN A 57 -2.40 -9.99 -39.28
CA GLN A 57 -3.67 -9.25 -39.23
C GLN A 57 -4.04 -8.80 -37.81
N SER A 58 -3.15 -8.99 -36.84
CA SER A 58 -3.41 -8.63 -35.45
C SER A 58 -3.36 -7.12 -35.21
N PRO A 59 -4.14 -6.59 -34.26
CA PRO A 59 -4.03 -5.20 -33.83
C PRO A 59 -2.63 -4.87 -33.28
N ALA A 60 -2.01 -5.81 -32.58
CA ALA A 60 -0.67 -5.66 -32.00
C ALA A 60 0.37 -5.36 -33.09
N LEU A 61 0.41 -6.16 -34.16
CA LEU A 61 1.35 -5.95 -35.25
C LEU A 61 1.05 -4.69 -36.07
N THR A 62 -0.22 -4.27 -36.14
CA THR A 62 -0.58 -3.02 -36.82
C THR A 62 0.06 -1.80 -36.14
N GLN A 63 0.23 -1.83 -34.82
CA GLN A 63 0.92 -0.76 -34.08
C GLN A 63 2.42 -0.67 -34.40
N GLU A 64 3.06 -1.77 -34.80
CA GLU A 64 4.47 -1.75 -35.22
C GLU A 64 4.70 -1.01 -36.54
N LEU A 65 3.69 -0.91 -37.41
CA LEU A 65 3.83 -0.24 -38.70
C LEU A 65 4.29 1.22 -38.51
N ASP A 66 3.75 1.91 -37.51
CA ASP A 66 4.11 3.29 -37.18
C ASP A 66 5.56 3.40 -36.69
N TYR A 67 6.03 2.41 -35.92
CA TYR A 67 7.43 2.31 -35.53
C TYR A 67 8.34 2.21 -36.76
N TRP A 68 8.06 1.26 -37.67
CA TRP A 68 8.88 1.04 -38.86
C TRP A 68 8.89 2.25 -39.80
N GLN A 69 7.74 2.92 -39.97
CA GLN A 69 7.68 4.18 -40.72
C GLN A 69 8.56 5.26 -40.09
N THR A 70 8.41 5.49 -38.78
CA THR A 70 9.18 6.51 -38.06
C THR A 70 10.69 6.26 -38.13
N GLN A 71 11.11 5.00 -38.04
CA GLN A 71 12.54 4.66 -38.06
C GLN A 71 13.18 4.77 -39.45
N LEU A 72 12.43 4.59 -40.53
CA LEU A 72 12.96 4.46 -41.90
C LEU A 72 12.62 5.62 -42.82
N GLN A 73 11.64 6.45 -42.46
CA GLN A 73 11.27 7.63 -43.23
C GLN A 73 12.42 8.64 -43.26
N ASP A 74 12.66 9.22 -44.45
CA ASP A 74 13.73 10.19 -44.70
C ASP A 74 15.16 9.69 -44.38
N VAL A 75 15.35 8.36 -44.35
CA VAL A 75 16.65 7.72 -44.15
C VAL A 75 17.29 7.38 -45.50
N SER A 76 18.55 7.78 -45.69
CA SER A 76 19.35 7.34 -46.84
C SER A 76 20.07 6.02 -46.54
N ASP A 77 20.04 5.10 -47.51
CA ASP A 77 20.84 3.88 -47.55
C ASP A 77 21.88 3.86 -48.67
N ALA A 78 22.15 5.02 -49.28
CA ALA A 78 23.13 5.18 -50.33
C ALA A 78 24.56 4.99 -49.80
N LEU A 79 25.35 4.17 -50.51
CA LEU A 79 26.77 3.96 -50.22
C LEU A 79 27.64 4.73 -51.24
N PRO A 80 28.81 5.25 -50.83
CA PRO A 80 29.81 5.76 -51.76
C PRO A 80 30.33 4.62 -52.65
N CYS A 81 29.90 4.56 -53.91
CA CYS A 81 30.33 3.54 -54.87
C CYS A 81 31.42 4.06 -55.81
N ASP A 82 32.46 3.27 -56.06
CA ASP A 82 33.49 3.59 -57.06
C ASP A 82 32.92 3.51 -58.49
N HIS A 83 32.04 2.52 -58.72
CA HIS A 83 31.38 2.26 -60.01
C HIS A 83 29.86 1.98 -59.82
N PRO A 84 29.01 3.01 -59.75
CA PRO A 84 27.59 2.87 -59.38
C PRO A 84 26.74 2.01 -60.36
N HIS A 85 27.22 1.77 -61.58
CA HIS A 85 26.55 0.96 -62.59
C HIS A 85 27.12 -0.46 -62.72
N GLY A 86 27.97 -0.89 -61.78
CA GLY A 86 28.55 -2.22 -61.77
C GLY A 86 27.52 -3.33 -61.57
N GLY A 87 27.82 -4.52 -62.12
CA GLY A 87 26.96 -5.70 -61.98
C GLY A 87 26.93 -6.23 -60.54
N GLN A 88 25.75 -6.62 -60.05
CA GLN A 88 25.54 -7.15 -58.69
C GLN A 88 25.30 -8.67 -58.71
N GLN A 89 26.11 -9.43 -59.46
CA GLN A 89 26.01 -10.89 -59.57
C GLN A 89 27.18 -11.59 -58.86
N GLN A 90 26.97 -12.84 -58.43
CA GLN A 90 27.95 -13.66 -57.72
C GLN A 90 29.29 -13.81 -58.46
N LYS A 91 29.31 -13.80 -59.79
CA LYS A 91 30.55 -13.81 -60.59
C LYS A 91 31.48 -12.61 -60.35
N HIS A 92 30.95 -11.52 -59.82
CA HIS A 92 31.70 -10.33 -59.45
C HIS A 92 32.02 -10.28 -57.95
N ALA A 93 31.62 -11.28 -57.17
CA ALA A 93 31.82 -11.31 -55.73
C ALA A 93 33.32 -11.32 -55.39
N LEU A 94 33.75 -10.32 -54.63
CA LEU A 94 35.04 -10.27 -53.96
C LEU A 94 34.81 -10.28 -52.45
N SER A 95 35.83 -10.71 -51.70
CA SER A 95 35.79 -10.62 -50.24
C SER A 95 37.10 -10.11 -49.63
N VAL A 96 36.94 -9.37 -48.55
CA VAL A 96 38.02 -9.00 -47.61
C VAL A 96 37.63 -9.46 -46.21
N VAL A 97 38.61 -9.59 -45.32
CA VAL A 97 38.41 -10.18 -43.99
C VAL A 97 38.91 -9.22 -42.93
N THR A 98 38.07 -8.95 -41.93
CA THR A 98 38.51 -8.40 -40.64
C THR A 98 38.70 -9.56 -39.66
N GLN A 99 39.81 -9.57 -38.94
CA GLN A 99 40.11 -10.61 -37.94
C GLN A 99 40.60 -9.97 -36.65
N LEU A 100 40.08 -10.43 -35.51
CA LEU A 100 40.64 -10.15 -34.20
C LEU A 100 41.44 -11.36 -33.72
N ASN A 101 42.53 -11.12 -33.00
CA ASN A 101 43.28 -12.21 -32.38
C ASN A 101 42.49 -12.85 -31.22
N GLY A 102 42.97 -13.99 -30.71
CA GLY A 102 42.27 -14.71 -29.64
C GLY A 102 42.07 -13.90 -28.35
N GLU A 103 43.01 -13.02 -28.00
CA GLU A 103 42.91 -12.19 -26.79
C GLU A 103 41.81 -11.12 -26.93
N GLN A 104 41.81 -10.39 -28.04
CA GLN A 104 40.81 -9.37 -28.37
C GLN A 104 39.41 -10.00 -28.52
N THR A 105 39.34 -11.18 -29.11
CA THR A 105 38.09 -11.93 -29.27
C THR A 105 37.55 -12.36 -27.91
N ARG A 106 38.39 -12.87 -27.01
CA ARG A 106 38.02 -13.16 -25.62
C ARG A 106 37.51 -11.91 -24.90
N GLN A 107 38.23 -10.79 -24.98
CA GLN A 107 37.81 -9.53 -24.36
C GLN A 107 36.45 -9.06 -24.89
N LEU A 108 36.24 -9.11 -26.20
CA LEU A 108 34.96 -8.76 -26.82
C LEU A 108 33.79 -9.63 -26.33
N LEU A 109 34.04 -10.92 -26.13
CA LEU A 109 33.01 -11.90 -25.78
C LEU A 109 32.73 -11.99 -24.27
N GLN A 110 33.74 -11.78 -23.43
CA GLN A 110 33.69 -12.07 -21.99
C GLN A 110 33.81 -10.81 -21.12
N ASP A 111 34.70 -9.88 -21.47
CA ASP A 111 35.06 -8.75 -20.60
C ASP A 111 34.28 -7.48 -20.95
N ALA A 112 34.31 -7.07 -22.22
CA ALA A 112 33.67 -5.85 -22.72
C ALA A 112 32.15 -5.77 -22.49
N PRO A 113 31.37 -6.88 -22.58
CA PRO A 113 29.94 -6.86 -22.31
C PRO A 113 29.57 -6.35 -20.91
N ALA A 114 30.44 -6.56 -19.91
CA ALA A 114 30.17 -6.22 -18.52
C ALA A 114 30.05 -4.71 -18.26
N ALA A 115 30.80 -3.88 -19.01
CA ALA A 115 30.86 -2.44 -18.79
C ALA A 115 29.50 -1.75 -19.01
N TYR A 116 28.77 -2.14 -20.07
CA TYR A 116 27.51 -1.50 -20.46
C TYR A 116 26.32 -2.47 -20.53
N ARG A 117 26.48 -3.70 -20.00
CA ARG A 117 25.49 -4.79 -20.09
C ARG A 117 25.06 -5.05 -21.54
N THR A 118 26.05 -5.05 -22.44
CA THR A 118 25.84 -5.20 -23.88
C THR A 118 25.79 -6.66 -24.29
N GLN A 119 25.18 -6.91 -25.44
CA GLN A 119 25.37 -8.11 -26.24
C GLN A 119 26.47 -7.86 -27.28
N ILE A 120 27.05 -8.93 -27.83
CA ILE A 120 28.08 -8.81 -28.87
C ILE A 120 27.63 -7.97 -30.06
N ASN A 121 26.37 -8.12 -30.50
CA ASN A 121 25.83 -7.32 -31.60
C ASN A 121 25.82 -5.83 -31.28
N ASP A 122 25.64 -5.43 -30.02
CA ASP A 122 25.66 -4.01 -29.63
C ASP A 122 27.07 -3.43 -29.89
N LEU A 123 28.13 -4.18 -29.58
CA LEU A 123 29.53 -3.77 -29.81
C LEU A 123 29.89 -3.78 -31.31
N LEU A 124 29.56 -4.87 -32.02
CA LEU A 124 29.86 -5.01 -33.44
C LEU A 124 29.12 -3.95 -34.29
N LEU A 125 27.83 -3.75 -34.02
CA LEU A 125 27.04 -2.77 -34.75
C LEU A 125 27.38 -1.33 -34.34
N THR A 126 27.87 -1.10 -33.12
CA THR A 126 28.41 0.21 -32.74
C THR A 126 29.66 0.57 -33.55
N ALA A 127 30.62 -0.35 -33.66
CA ALA A 127 31.80 -0.15 -34.50
C ALA A 127 31.38 0.11 -35.96
N LEU A 128 30.45 -0.71 -36.48
CA LEU A 128 30.00 -0.62 -37.86
C LEU A 128 29.30 0.71 -38.14
N ALA A 129 28.35 1.11 -37.28
CA ALA A 129 27.60 2.33 -37.45
C ALA A 129 28.52 3.56 -37.43
N ARG A 130 29.52 3.59 -36.55
CA ARG A 130 30.50 4.69 -36.46
C ARG A 130 31.35 4.80 -37.73
N VAL A 131 31.83 3.68 -38.24
CA VAL A 131 32.65 3.63 -39.47
C VAL A 131 31.82 3.98 -40.70
N VAL A 132 30.64 3.39 -40.85
CA VAL A 132 29.74 3.64 -41.99
C VAL A 132 29.23 5.08 -41.99
N SER A 133 28.86 5.64 -40.84
CA SER A 133 28.41 7.04 -40.75
C SER A 133 29.51 8.01 -41.18
N ARG A 134 30.78 7.76 -40.77
CA ARG A 134 31.93 8.54 -41.24
C ARG A 134 32.19 8.36 -42.74
N TRP A 135 32.12 7.13 -43.25
CA TRP A 135 32.36 6.83 -44.65
C TRP A 135 31.32 7.46 -45.58
N THR A 136 30.05 7.43 -45.18
CA THR A 136 28.92 7.98 -45.96
C THR A 136 28.68 9.47 -45.73
N ALA A 137 29.35 10.08 -44.75
CA ALA A 137 29.09 11.43 -44.24
C ALA A 137 27.61 11.65 -43.84
N GLN A 138 26.94 10.59 -43.38
CA GLN A 138 25.58 10.62 -42.85
C GLN A 138 25.61 10.57 -41.32
N PRO A 139 24.60 11.13 -40.62
CA PRO A 139 24.52 11.03 -39.16
C PRO A 139 24.11 9.62 -38.69
N HIS A 140 23.73 8.72 -39.59
CA HIS A 140 23.24 7.38 -39.30
C HIS A 140 23.81 6.35 -40.28
N ALA A 141 23.74 5.08 -39.89
CA ALA A 141 23.95 3.93 -40.75
C ALA A 141 22.66 3.11 -40.81
N LEU A 142 22.14 2.84 -42.01
CA LEU A 142 21.02 1.91 -42.20
C LEU A 142 21.56 0.53 -42.54
N ILE A 143 21.41 -0.40 -41.59
CA ILE A 143 21.93 -1.77 -41.70
C ILE A 143 20.74 -2.73 -41.77
N ARG A 144 20.77 -3.66 -42.72
CA ARG A 144 19.84 -4.78 -42.78
C ARG A 144 20.37 -5.91 -41.92
N LEU A 145 19.80 -6.04 -40.73
CA LEU A 145 20.21 -7.04 -39.75
C LEU A 145 19.51 -8.37 -40.04
N GLU A 146 20.28 -9.45 -40.04
CA GLU A 146 19.78 -10.82 -40.15
C GLU A 146 19.67 -11.45 -38.76
N GLY A 147 18.48 -11.95 -38.42
CA GLY A 147 18.23 -12.78 -37.24
C GLY A 147 17.84 -14.19 -37.64
N HIS A 148 17.84 -15.11 -36.66
CA HIS A 148 17.43 -16.50 -36.90
C HIS A 148 15.91 -16.66 -37.06
N GLY A 149 15.12 -15.66 -36.66
CA GLY A 149 13.65 -15.62 -36.77
C GLY A 149 12.91 -16.74 -36.03
N ARG A 150 13.51 -17.24 -34.95
CA ARG A 150 12.94 -18.25 -34.03
C ARG A 150 12.66 -17.61 -32.69
N GLU A 151 11.78 -16.62 -32.69
CA GLU A 151 11.39 -15.90 -31.48
C GLU A 151 10.17 -16.58 -30.83
N ASP A 152 10.06 -16.46 -29.52
CA ASP A 152 8.97 -17.02 -28.72
C ASP A 152 7.74 -16.09 -28.78
N LEU A 153 7.07 -16.09 -29.94
CA LEU A 153 5.91 -15.22 -30.21
C LEU A 153 4.57 -15.84 -29.77
N PHE A 154 4.52 -17.15 -29.62
CA PHE A 154 3.28 -17.89 -29.44
C PHE A 154 3.47 -18.98 -28.39
N ASP A 155 2.83 -18.84 -27.23
CA ASP A 155 2.91 -19.77 -26.10
C ASP A 155 2.60 -21.24 -26.46
N THR A 156 1.86 -21.46 -27.56
CA THR A 156 1.45 -22.79 -28.02
C THR A 156 2.44 -23.47 -28.96
N LEU A 157 3.50 -22.79 -29.41
CA LEU A 157 4.43 -23.31 -30.42
C LEU A 157 5.86 -23.45 -29.89
N ASP A 158 6.33 -24.70 -29.77
CA ASP A 158 7.76 -24.98 -29.67
C ASP A 158 8.38 -25.10 -31.07
N ILE A 159 9.27 -24.18 -31.44
CA ILE A 159 10.02 -24.20 -32.72
C ILE A 159 11.53 -24.44 -32.55
N THR A 160 11.96 -24.83 -31.34
CA THR A 160 13.39 -24.91 -30.98
C THR A 160 14.17 -25.92 -31.83
N ARG A 161 13.56 -27.06 -32.17
CA ARG A 161 14.17 -28.10 -33.03
C ARG A 161 13.54 -28.21 -34.42
N THR A 162 12.69 -27.26 -34.81
CA THR A 162 11.97 -27.36 -36.08
C THR A 162 12.91 -27.12 -37.25
N VAL A 163 13.06 -28.08 -38.15
CA VAL A 163 13.85 -27.91 -39.37
C VAL A 163 13.07 -27.06 -40.39
N GLY A 164 13.66 -25.97 -40.87
CA GLY A 164 13.03 -25.02 -41.78
C GLY A 164 13.86 -23.76 -41.97
N TRP A 165 13.43 -22.89 -42.88
CA TRP A 165 14.07 -21.59 -43.07
C TRP A 165 13.30 -20.50 -42.32
N PHE A 166 13.84 -20.07 -41.17
CA PHE A 166 13.21 -19.09 -40.29
C PHE A 166 13.83 -17.69 -40.37
N SER A 167 14.99 -17.53 -41.03
CA SER A 167 15.75 -16.28 -41.02
C SER A 167 14.88 -15.06 -41.32
N ASN A 168 14.96 -14.06 -40.45
CA ASN A 168 14.29 -12.78 -40.64
C ASN A 168 15.32 -11.69 -40.99
N LEU A 169 14.92 -10.78 -41.87
CA LEU A 169 15.75 -9.64 -42.30
C LEU A 169 14.96 -8.36 -42.10
N TYR A 170 15.54 -7.42 -41.38
CA TYR A 170 14.91 -6.15 -41.07
C TYR A 170 15.92 -5.02 -41.02
N PRO A 171 15.54 -3.80 -41.43
CA PRO A 171 16.41 -2.64 -41.37
C PRO A 171 16.50 -2.10 -39.93
N VAL A 172 17.69 -1.69 -39.52
CA VAL A 172 17.96 -0.97 -38.27
C VAL A 172 18.71 0.33 -38.58
N ARG A 173 18.13 1.46 -38.16
CA ARG A 173 18.76 2.76 -38.25
C ARG A 173 19.61 2.97 -37.00
N LEU A 174 20.93 2.99 -37.16
CA LEU A 174 21.86 3.18 -36.06
C LEU A 174 22.49 4.58 -36.12
N THR A 175 22.41 5.33 -35.03
CA THR A 175 22.86 6.73 -34.96
C THR A 175 23.98 6.87 -33.93
N PRO A 176 25.25 6.73 -34.35
CA PRO A 176 26.36 6.86 -33.42
C PRO A 176 26.49 8.27 -32.85
N GLN A 177 27.10 8.38 -31.67
CA GLN A 177 27.34 9.63 -30.96
C GLN A 177 28.81 10.06 -31.03
N ALA A 178 29.16 11.21 -30.45
CA ALA A 178 30.55 11.68 -30.43
C ALA A 178 31.47 10.74 -29.64
N THR A 179 31.08 10.37 -28.42
CA THR A 179 31.87 9.51 -27.53
C THR A 179 31.58 8.02 -27.79
N LEU A 180 32.52 7.15 -27.41
CA LEU A 180 32.34 5.70 -27.47
C LEU A 180 31.22 5.23 -26.53
N ALA A 181 31.21 5.75 -25.30
CA ALA A 181 30.21 5.44 -24.29
C ALA A 181 28.78 5.77 -24.75
N ASP A 182 28.56 7.01 -25.22
CA ASP A 182 27.23 7.45 -25.67
C ASP A 182 26.78 6.71 -26.92
N SER A 183 27.73 6.38 -27.82
CA SER A 183 27.42 5.59 -29.01
C SER A 183 26.95 4.19 -28.64
N LEU A 184 27.67 3.51 -27.73
CA LEU A 184 27.31 2.17 -27.26
C LEU A 184 25.93 2.17 -26.60
N MET A 185 25.68 3.11 -25.69
CA MET A 185 24.40 3.21 -25.00
C MET A 185 23.26 3.52 -25.97
N THR A 186 23.45 4.47 -26.89
CA THR A 186 22.43 4.83 -27.89
C THR A 186 22.12 3.68 -28.84
N ILE A 187 23.15 3.01 -29.36
CA ILE A 187 22.97 1.90 -30.32
C ILE A 187 22.37 0.68 -29.62
N LYS A 188 22.78 0.39 -28.38
CA LYS A 188 22.12 -0.62 -27.54
C LYS A 188 20.63 -0.33 -27.41
N GLU A 189 20.23 0.89 -27.05
CA GLU A 189 18.82 1.25 -26.93
C GLU A 189 18.08 1.16 -28.28
N GLN A 190 18.70 1.59 -29.38
CA GLN A 190 18.11 1.45 -30.73
C GLN A 190 17.87 -0.02 -31.09
N LEU A 191 18.80 -0.91 -30.76
CA LEU A 191 18.65 -2.35 -31.00
C LEU A 191 17.64 -3.00 -30.06
N ARG A 192 17.49 -2.50 -28.82
CA ARG A 192 16.50 -2.98 -27.85
C ARG A 192 15.09 -2.46 -28.15
N ALA A 193 14.97 -1.30 -28.78
CA ALA A 193 13.70 -0.73 -29.21
C ALA A 193 13.08 -1.44 -30.43
N VAL A 194 13.83 -2.33 -31.11
CA VAL A 194 13.30 -3.14 -32.20
C VAL A 194 12.27 -4.14 -31.65
N PRO A 195 10.99 -4.06 -32.06
CA PRO A 195 9.96 -5.00 -31.61
C PRO A 195 10.30 -6.42 -32.06
N ASP A 196 10.16 -7.40 -31.16
CA ASP A 196 10.21 -8.84 -31.46
C ASP A 196 11.35 -9.27 -32.39
N LYS A 197 12.54 -8.68 -32.18
CA LYS A 197 13.74 -8.90 -33.00
C LYS A 197 13.48 -8.78 -34.50
N GLY A 198 12.56 -7.91 -34.89
CA GLY A 198 12.26 -7.56 -36.28
C GLY A 198 11.43 -8.57 -37.05
N ILE A 199 10.83 -9.60 -36.43
CA ILE A 199 9.90 -10.51 -37.13
C ILE A 199 8.71 -9.74 -37.71
N GLY A 200 8.19 -8.76 -36.98
CA GLY A 200 7.06 -7.96 -37.41
C GLY A 200 7.29 -7.20 -38.72
N TYR A 201 8.50 -6.73 -38.99
CA TYR A 201 8.85 -6.05 -40.25
C TYR A 201 8.59 -6.93 -41.48
N GLY A 202 9.14 -8.15 -41.49
CA GLY A 202 8.96 -9.10 -42.59
C GLY A 202 7.50 -9.50 -42.74
N THR A 203 6.82 -9.75 -41.61
CA THR A 203 5.41 -10.12 -41.58
C THR A 203 4.54 -9.01 -42.17
N LEU A 204 4.72 -7.75 -41.77
CA LEU A 204 3.99 -6.61 -42.33
C LEU A 204 4.32 -6.38 -43.81
N ARG A 205 5.60 -6.48 -44.19
CA ARG A 205 6.07 -6.20 -45.56
C ARG A 205 5.56 -7.20 -46.59
N TYR A 206 5.40 -8.48 -46.20
CA TYR A 206 5.03 -9.55 -47.12
C TYR A 206 3.62 -10.11 -46.91
N LEU A 207 3.15 -10.21 -45.66
CA LEU A 207 1.87 -10.84 -45.28
C LEU A 207 0.83 -9.86 -44.73
N GLY A 208 1.23 -8.62 -44.41
CA GLY A 208 0.35 -7.60 -43.85
C GLY A 208 -0.74 -7.11 -44.82
N SER A 209 -1.54 -6.14 -44.35
CA SER A 209 -2.56 -5.48 -45.17
C SER A 209 -1.95 -4.83 -46.43
N GLU A 210 -2.75 -4.61 -47.48
CA GLU A 210 -2.26 -3.99 -48.71
C GLU A 210 -1.59 -2.63 -48.45
N SER A 211 -2.17 -1.81 -47.57
CA SER A 211 -1.58 -0.54 -47.16
C SER A 211 -0.23 -0.72 -46.47
N ALA A 212 -0.11 -1.65 -45.51
CA ALA A 212 1.15 -1.88 -44.80
C ALA A 212 2.26 -2.32 -45.75
N ARG A 213 1.95 -3.22 -46.68
CA ARG A 213 2.88 -3.70 -47.70
C ARG A 213 3.36 -2.57 -48.62
N GLN A 214 2.44 -1.74 -49.12
CA GLN A 214 2.79 -0.59 -49.96
C GLN A 214 3.69 0.40 -49.22
N THR A 215 3.35 0.73 -47.97
CA THR A 215 4.15 1.65 -47.17
C THR A 215 5.56 1.13 -46.94
N LEU A 216 5.71 -0.11 -46.44
CA LEU A 216 7.04 -0.67 -46.18
C LEU A 216 7.84 -0.87 -47.46
N GLN A 217 7.21 -1.23 -48.59
CA GLN A 217 7.88 -1.36 -49.88
C GLN A 217 8.50 -0.06 -50.40
N ALA A 218 7.92 1.09 -50.04
CA ALA A 218 8.45 2.41 -50.39
C ALA A 218 9.62 2.87 -49.49
N LEU A 219 9.83 2.22 -48.34
CA LEU A 219 10.90 2.56 -47.39
C LEU A 219 12.22 1.85 -47.74
N PRO A 220 13.37 2.47 -47.39
CA PRO A 220 14.68 1.90 -47.63
C PRO A 220 14.90 0.61 -46.83
N LEU A 221 15.61 -0.34 -47.44
CA LEU A 221 15.89 -1.67 -46.85
C LEU A 221 17.28 -1.74 -46.20
N GLY A 222 18.19 -0.84 -46.55
CA GLY A 222 19.59 -0.90 -46.13
C GLY A 222 20.47 -1.63 -47.16
N SER A 223 21.52 -0.94 -47.63
CA SER A 223 22.49 -1.47 -48.61
C SER A 223 23.59 -2.34 -47.98
N ILE A 224 23.65 -2.41 -46.65
CA ILE A 224 24.60 -3.23 -45.89
C ILE A 224 23.83 -4.33 -45.19
N VAL A 225 24.15 -5.59 -45.46
CA VAL A 225 23.65 -6.74 -44.67
C VAL A 225 24.66 -7.06 -43.58
N PHE A 226 24.18 -7.26 -42.37
CA PHE A 226 25.00 -7.72 -41.25
C PHE A 226 24.39 -8.98 -40.63
N ASN A 227 25.22 -10.01 -40.47
CA ASN A 227 24.86 -11.25 -39.80
C ASN A 227 26.01 -11.71 -38.89
N TYR A 228 25.68 -12.17 -37.68
CA TYR A 228 26.62 -12.78 -36.75
C TYR A 228 26.15 -14.20 -36.39
N LEU A 229 26.90 -15.20 -36.85
CA LEU A 229 26.56 -16.63 -36.76
C LEU A 229 26.85 -17.24 -35.38
N GLY A 230 27.47 -16.48 -34.46
CA GLY A 230 27.88 -16.97 -33.15
C GLY A 230 29.22 -17.72 -33.15
N GLN A 231 29.44 -18.49 -32.08
CA GLN A 231 30.60 -19.37 -31.92
C GLN A 231 30.32 -20.73 -32.54
N PHE A 232 31.17 -21.18 -33.46
CA PHE A 232 31.00 -22.47 -34.17
C PHE A 232 31.71 -23.64 -33.48
N ASP A 233 32.63 -23.35 -32.55
CA ASP A 233 33.52 -24.32 -31.91
C ASP A 233 32.77 -25.28 -30.97
N GLY A 234 31.74 -24.81 -30.24
CA GLY A 234 31.07 -25.58 -29.19
C GLY A 234 30.32 -26.85 -29.64
N SER A 235 29.88 -26.93 -30.89
CA SER A 235 29.13 -28.09 -31.42
C SER A 235 30.02 -29.18 -32.05
N PHE A 236 31.29 -28.87 -32.35
CA PHE A 236 32.19 -29.78 -33.06
C PHE A 236 33.49 -30.12 -32.30
N ASP A 237 33.83 -29.37 -31.25
CA ASP A 237 35.05 -29.58 -30.44
C ASP A 237 34.82 -30.37 -29.14
N ALA A 238 33.66 -31.02 -28.96
CA ALA A 238 33.47 -31.98 -27.87
C ALA A 238 34.50 -33.12 -28.00
N GLN A 239 35.18 -33.51 -26.91
CA GLN A 239 36.08 -34.66 -26.91
C GLN A 239 35.34 -35.91 -27.41
N GLY A 240 35.63 -36.35 -28.63
CA GLY A 240 34.95 -37.47 -29.30
C GLY A 240 33.86 -37.10 -30.32
N ALA A 241 33.78 -35.84 -30.78
CA ALA A 241 32.86 -35.43 -31.84
C ALA A 241 33.06 -36.28 -33.12
N LEU A 242 31.97 -36.88 -33.60
CA LEU A 242 31.99 -37.81 -34.74
C LEU A 242 32.22 -37.08 -36.08
N PHE A 243 31.67 -35.86 -36.19
CA PHE A 243 31.80 -35.01 -37.37
C PHE A 243 32.57 -33.74 -37.01
N THR A 244 33.53 -33.37 -37.85
CA THR A 244 34.23 -32.07 -37.80
C THR A 244 34.17 -31.41 -39.17
N PRO A 245 34.05 -30.06 -39.25
CA PRO A 245 34.05 -29.35 -40.52
C PRO A 245 35.31 -29.64 -41.35
N SER A 246 35.14 -29.93 -42.64
CA SER A 246 36.27 -30.11 -43.56
C SER A 246 36.78 -28.74 -44.03
N ALA A 247 38.10 -28.58 -44.16
CA ALA A 247 38.71 -27.41 -44.81
C ALA A 247 38.63 -27.45 -46.35
N GLU A 248 38.13 -28.56 -46.92
CA GLU A 248 37.92 -28.74 -48.35
C GLU A 248 36.74 -27.89 -48.85
N SER A 249 36.81 -27.40 -50.10
CA SER A 249 35.72 -26.63 -50.70
C SER A 249 34.45 -27.48 -50.87
N SER A 250 33.30 -26.94 -50.47
CA SER A 250 31.98 -27.52 -50.71
C SER A 250 31.44 -27.29 -52.13
N GLY A 251 32.21 -26.60 -52.99
CA GLY A 251 31.77 -26.12 -54.29
C GLY A 251 31.02 -24.79 -54.22
N ALA A 252 30.55 -24.30 -55.37
CA ALA A 252 29.78 -23.06 -55.43
C ALA A 252 28.36 -23.28 -54.88
N SER A 253 28.01 -22.59 -53.80
CA SER A 253 26.69 -22.68 -53.17
C SER A 253 25.60 -21.90 -53.94
N HIS A 254 26.00 -21.05 -54.89
CA HIS A 254 25.11 -20.22 -55.70
C HIS A 254 25.55 -20.25 -57.18
N SER A 255 24.59 -20.01 -58.09
CA SER A 255 24.90 -19.77 -59.49
C SER A 255 25.75 -18.50 -59.66
N ALA A 256 26.67 -18.50 -60.62
CA ALA A 256 27.51 -17.32 -60.94
C ALA A 256 26.68 -16.10 -61.40
N ASP A 257 25.50 -16.32 -61.97
CA ASP A 257 24.57 -15.27 -62.39
C ASP A 257 23.51 -14.93 -61.32
N ALA A 258 23.52 -15.60 -60.16
CA ALA A 258 22.64 -15.24 -59.06
C ALA A 258 22.97 -13.81 -58.56
N PRO A 259 21.95 -13.02 -58.16
CA PRO A 259 22.20 -11.71 -57.58
C PRO A 259 22.93 -11.84 -56.23
N LEU A 260 23.77 -10.85 -55.93
CA LEU A 260 24.28 -10.64 -54.57
C LEU A 260 23.13 -10.18 -53.67
N ALA A 261 23.15 -10.60 -52.41
CA ALA A 261 22.09 -10.28 -51.46
C ALA A 261 21.98 -8.78 -51.19
N ALA A 262 23.10 -8.06 -51.19
CA ALA A 262 23.20 -6.62 -51.04
C ALA A 262 24.51 -6.11 -51.67
N PRO A 263 24.63 -4.79 -51.93
CA PRO A 263 25.88 -4.18 -52.35
C PRO A 263 27.07 -4.51 -51.45
N LEU A 264 26.84 -4.57 -50.13
CA LEU A 264 27.82 -4.99 -49.14
C LEU A 264 27.19 -5.95 -48.13
N SER A 265 27.84 -7.09 -47.88
CA SER A 265 27.40 -8.09 -46.91
C SER A 265 28.52 -8.42 -45.93
N ILE A 266 28.23 -8.39 -44.65
CA ILE A 266 29.19 -8.65 -43.57
C ILE A 266 28.69 -9.86 -42.78
N ASN A 267 29.47 -10.94 -42.81
CA ASN A 267 29.16 -12.16 -42.08
C ASN A 267 30.25 -12.44 -41.05
N GLY A 268 29.89 -12.38 -39.76
CA GLY A 268 30.78 -12.62 -38.64
C GLY A 268 30.58 -14.00 -38.02
N GLN A 269 31.68 -14.65 -37.64
CA GLN A 269 31.67 -15.88 -36.86
C GLN A 269 32.92 -15.96 -35.97
N VAL A 270 32.85 -16.72 -34.88
CA VAL A 270 34.02 -17.07 -34.08
C VAL A 270 34.39 -18.53 -34.37
N TYR A 271 35.64 -18.74 -34.78
CA TYR A 271 36.19 -20.06 -35.06
C TYR A 271 37.63 -20.16 -34.56
N GLY A 272 37.96 -21.22 -33.83
CA GLY A 272 39.27 -21.40 -33.22
C GLY A 272 39.61 -20.31 -32.20
N GLY A 273 38.60 -19.77 -31.52
CA GLY A 273 38.76 -18.66 -30.56
C GLY A 273 39.01 -17.27 -31.16
N GLU A 274 38.95 -17.11 -32.49
CA GLU A 274 39.16 -15.83 -33.18
C GLU A 274 37.90 -15.35 -33.91
N LEU A 275 37.55 -14.07 -33.76
CA LEU A 275 36.47 -13.44 -34.50
C LEU A 275 36.94 -13.15 -35.92
N ARG A 276 36.18 -13.64 -36.90
CA ARG A 276 36.41 -13.40 -38.32
C ARG A 276 35.14 -12.83 -38.96
N LEU A 277 35.24 -11.64 -39.57
CA LEU A 277 34.18 -11.03 -40.38
C LEU A 277 34.58 -11.04 -41.85
N SER A 278 33.76 -11.66 -42.69
CA SER A 278 33.90 -11.64 -44.15
C SER A 278 33.03 -10.55 -44.75
N TRP A 279 33.65 -9.61 -45.45
CA TRP A 279 33.00 -8.52 -46.18
C TRP A 279 32.91 -8.92 -47.65
N THR A 280 31.72 -9.30 -48.10
CA THR A 280 31.45 -9.69 -49.48
C THR A 280 30.78 -8.56 -50.23
N PHE A 281 31.29 -8.23 -51.42
CA PHE A 281 30.82 -7.11 -52.24
C PHE A 281 31.04 -7.40 -53.72
N SER A 282 30.41 -6.62 -54.60
CA SER A 282 30.70 -6.70 -56.03
C SER A 282 31.96 -5.91 -56.37
N GLY A 283 32.98 -6.60 -56.90
CA GLY A 283 34.17 -5.98 -57.49
C GLY A 283 33.89 -5.18 -58.77
N ALA A 284 32.67 -5.27 -59.32
CA ALA A 284 32.23 -4.40 -60.40
C ALA A 284 31.71 -3.05 -59.90
N VAL A 285 31.39 -2.94 -58.60
CA VAL A 285 30.81 -1.75 -57.96
C VAL A 285 31.80 -1.04 -57.02
N PHE A 286 32.59 -1.82 -56.28
CA PHE A 286 33.62 -1.31 -55.37
C PHE A 286 34.99 -1.84 -55.76
N GLU A 287 36.00 -0.98 -55.70
CA GLU A 287 37.38 -1.41 -55.71
C GLU A 287 37.70 -2.17 -54.42
N ARG A 288 38.53 -3.21 -54.52
CA ARG A 288 38.92 -4.00 -53.34
C ARG A 288 39.55 -3.14 -52.24
N ASP A 289 40.33 -2.14 -52.62
CA ASP A 289 41.01 -1.24 -51.70
C ASP A 289 40.04 -0.30 -50.95
N THR A 290 38.89 0.04 -51.55
CA THR A 290 37.83 0.81 -50.88
C THR A 290 37.23 0.01 -49.73
N VAL A 291 36.87 -1.26 -49.97
CA VAL A 291 36.28 -2.11 -48.92
C VAL A 291 37.34 -2.59 -47.92
N GLN A 292 38.59 -2.81 -48.34
CA GLN A 292 39.69 -3.13 -47.43
C GLN A 292 39.93 -2.01 -46.42
N ARG A 293 40.00 -0.74 -46.86
CA ARG A 293 40.12 0.41 -45.95
C ARG A 293 38.97 0.47 -44.95
N LEU A 294 37.74 0.24 -45.40
CA LEU A 294 36.57 0.20 -44.53
C LEU A 294 36.66 -0.93 -43.48
N ALA A 295 37.11 -2.11 -43.90
CA ALA A 295 37.32 -3.26 -43.03
C ALA A 295 38.45 -3.03 -42.00
N ASP A 296 39.51 -2.32 -42.38
CA ASP A 296 40.62 -1.93 -41.50
C ASP A 296 40.17 -0.87 -40.49
N GLU A 297 39.43 0.16 -40.93
CA GLU A 297 38.83 1.16 -40.04
C GLU A 297 37.85 0.53 -39.04
N TYR A 298 37.06 -0.45 -39.47
CA TYR A 298 36.20 -1.24 -38.59
C TYR A 298 37.00 -2.04 -37.56
N ALA A 299 38.12 -2.66 -37.95
CA ALA A 299 38.99 -3.36 -37.01
C ALA A 299 39.53 -2.43 -35.93
N VAL A 300 40.00 -1.24 -36.33
CA VAL A 300 40.51 -0.21 -35.41
C VAL A 300 39.42 0.27 -34.46
N GLU A 301 38.23 0.59 -34.97
CA GLU A 301 37.11 1.06 -34.15
C GLU A 301 36.68 0.00 -33.14
N LEU A 302 36.62 -1.27 -33.55
CA LEU A 302 36.26 -2.37 -32.67
C LEU A 302 37.31 -2.59 -31.57
N GLN A 303 38.60 -2.47 -31.89
CA GLN A 303 39.67 -2.52 -30.90
C GLN A 303 39.59 -1.38 -29.88
N GLN A 304 39.24 -0.17 -30.33
CA GLN A 304 39.02 0.98 -29.44
C GLN A 304 37.83 0.76 -28.50
N LEU A 305 36.73 0.20 -29.00
CA LEU A 305 35.57 -0.14 -28.16
C LEU A 305 35.90 -1.22 -27.13
N ILE A 306 36.65 -2.25 -27.52
CA ILE A 306 37.11 -3.30 -26.59
C ILE A 306 37.97 -2.66 -25.49
N ALA A 307 39.00 -1.89 -25.86
CA ALA A 307 39.88 -1.23 -24.91
C ALA A 307 39.13 -0.29 -23.95
N HIS A 308 38.16 0.47 -24.47
CA HIS A 308 37.28 1.34 -23.68
C HIS A 308 36.47 0.53 -22.65
N CYS A 309 35.78 -0.53 -23.09
CA CYS A 309 34.96 -1.36 -22.21
C CYS A 309 35.77 -2.19 -21.20
N THR A 310 37.04 -2.49 -21.47
CA THR A 310 37.91 -3.21 -20.53
C THR A 310 38.69 -2.27 -19.59
N THR A 311 38.47 -0.96 -19.67
CA THR A 311 39.14 0.00 -18.78
C THR A 311 38.49 0.00 -17.40
N ASP A 312 39.28 -0.11 -16.33
CA ASP A 312 38.78 -0.10 -14.95
C ASP A 312 37.94 1.15 -14.65
N GLY A 313 36.79 0.94 -14.01
CA GLY A 313 35.86 2.00 -13.63
C GLY A 313 34.92 2.47 -14.75
N VAL A 314 35.12 2.02 -15.99
CA VAL A 314 34.16 2.28 -17.07
C VAL A 314 32.93 1.39 -16.87
N ALA A 315 31.81 2.04 -16.57
CA ALA A 315 30.52 1.39 -16.52
C ALA A 315 29.40 2.33 -16.95
N GLY A 316 28.37 1.79 -17.58
CA GLY A 316 27.16 2.50 -17.93
C GLY A 316 25.94 1.61 -17.89
N VAL A 317 24.79 2.24 -17.75
CA VAL A 317 23.48 1.58 -17.72
C VAL A 317 22.51 2.38 -18.58
N THR A 318 21.56 1.68 -19.17
CA THR A 318 20.55 2.26 -20.06
C THR A 318 19.13 1.91 -19.60
N PRO A 319 18.09 2.65 -20.02
CA PRO A 319 16.71 2.37 -19.66
C PRO A 319 16.27 0.91 -19.87
N SER A 320 16.68 0.28 -20.98
CA SER A 320 16.37 -1.13 -21.24
C SER A 320 16.94 -2.12 -20.22
N ASP A 321 17.92 -1.71 -19.39
CA ASP A 321 18.43 -2.54 -18.29
C ASP A 321 17.42 -2.64 -17.13
N PHE A 322 16.51 -1.66 -16.99
CA PHE A 322 15.59 -1.51 -15.86
C PHE A 322 14.16 -1.19 -16.33
N PRO A 323 13.51 -2.10 -17.08
CA PRO A 323 12.23 -1.81 -17.73
C PRO A 323 11.11 -1.44 -16.75
N LEU A 324 11.14 -1.97 -15.54
CA LEU A 324 10.13 -1.68 -14.50
C LEU A 324 10.21 -0.24 -13.98
N ALA A 325 11.40 0.38 -14.00
CA ALA A 325 11.62 1.72 -13.46
C ALA A 325 11.10 2.84 -14.38
N ARG A 326 10.93 2.56 -15.69
CA ARG A 326 10.44 3.51 -16.70
C ARG A 326 11.19 4.85 -16.72
N LEU A 327 12.51 4.80 -16.47
CA LEU A 327 13.37 5.98 -16.44
C LEU A 327 13.86 6.38 -17.84
N SER A 328 13.97 7.68 -18.07
CA SER A 328 14.78 8.22 -19.17
C SER A 328 16.28 8.09 -18.89
N GLN A 329 17.11 8.14 -19.93
CA GLN A 329 18.57 8.12 -19.78
C GLN A 329 19.07 9.26 -18.88
N SER A 330 18.46 10.45 -18.98
CA SER A 330 18.82 11.61 -18.12
C SER A 330 18.51 11.37 -16.65
N GLN A 331 17.36 10.76 -16.34
CA GLN A 331 16.99 10.44 -14.94
C GLN A 331 17.89 9.34 -14.37
N LEU A 332 18.24 8.35 -15.20
CA LEU A 332 19.15 7.28 -14.80
C LEU A 332 20.56 7.82 -14.50
N SER A 333 21.06 8.73 -15.34
CA SER A 333 22.36 9.39 -15.14
C SER A 333 22.39 10.38 -13.96
N SER A 334 21.22 10.87 -13.48
CA SER A 334 21.16 11.75 -12.31
C SER A 334 21.17 11.01 -10.97
N LEU A 335 21.04 9.68 -10.97
CA LEU A 335 21.06 8.90 -9.73
C LEU A 335 22.40 9.07 -9.01
N PRO A 336 22.42 9.29 -7.68
CA PRO A 336 23.64 9.47 -6.89
C PRO A 336 24.34 8.12 -6.60
N ILE A 337 24.27 7.17 -7.53
CA ILE A 337 24.80 5.81 -7.39
C ILE A 337 25.61 5.49 -8.66
N PRO A 338 26.89 5.07 -8.55
CA PRO A 338 27.69 4.72 -9.71
C PRO A 338 27.06 3.57 -10.50
N ALA A 339 27.00 3.68 -11.83
CA ALA A 339 26.41 2.69 -12.72
C ALA A 339 26.94 1.26 -12.50
N ALA A 340 28.25 1.13 -12.19
CA ALA A 340 28.89 -0.15 -11.87
C ALA A 340 28.29 -0.85 -10.64
N GLN A 341 27.77 -0.08 -9.67
CA GLN A 341 27.21 -0.61 -8.42
C GLN A 341 25.74 -0.96 -8.53
N ILE A 342 25.03 -0.49 -9.57
CA ILE A 342 23.62 -0.78 -9.77
C ILE A 342 23.50 -2.20 -10.32
N GLU A 343 22.65 -3.02 -9.70
CA GLU A 343 22.22 -4.34 -10.19
C GLU A 343 20.86 -4.24 -10.88
N ASP A 344 19.88 -3.65 -10.20
CA ASP A 344 18.50 -3.50 -10.68
C ASP A 344 17.84 -2.22 -10.13
N ILE A 345 16.78 -1.77 -10.80
CA ILE A 345 15.97 -0.61 -10.39
C ILE A 345 14.51 -0.88 -10.70
N TYR A 346 13.63 -0.63 -9.73
CA TYR A 346 12.19 -0.74 -9.91
C TYR A 346 11.42 0.12 -8.90
N PRO A 347 10.13 0.42 -9.14
CA PRO A 347 9.31 1.18 -8.20
C PRO A 347 9.11 0.47 -6.86
N LEU A 348 8.75 1.26 -5.84
CA LEU A 348 8.40 0.74 -4.52
C LEU A 348 7.06 0.01 -4.55
N ALA A 349 6.94 -1.03 -3.73
CA ALA A 349 5.66 -1.59 -3.36
C ALA A 349 4.84 -0.57 -2.52
N PRO A 350 3.50 -0.70 -2.47
CA PRO A 350 2.63 0.29 -1.82
C PRO A 350 3.02 0.63 -0.37
N MET A 351 3.28 -0.40 0.44
CA MET A 351 3.66 -0.20 1.85
C MET A 351 5.06 0.41 1.98
N GLN A 352 5.99 0.08 1.08
CA GLN A 352 7.33 0.69 1.07
C GLN A 352 7.22 2.19 0.81
N GLN A 353 6.32 2.61 -0.10
CA GLN A 353 6.11 4.02 -0.40
C GLN A 353 5.57 4.80 0.80
N GLY A 354 4.60 4.21 1.53
CA GLY A 354 4.09 4.77 2.78
C GLY A 354 5.18 4.92 3.84
N MET A 355 5.94 3.85 4.10
CA MET A 355 7.05 3.87 5.06
C MET A 355 8.12 4.93 4.69
N LEU A 356 8.51 5.00 3.41
CA LEU A 356 9.47 5.99 2.92
C LEU A 356 8.98 7.42 3.17
N PHE A 357 7.70 7.70 2.94
CA PHE A 357 7.11 9.01 3.22
C PHE A 357 7.20 9.35 4.71
N HIS A 358 6.70 8.49 5.60
CA HIS A 358 6.73 8.74 7.04
C HIS A 358 8.17 8.92 7.57
N THR A 359 9.12 8.07 7.17
CA THR A 359 10.52 8.19 7.62
C THR A 359 11.18 9.49 7.17
N LEU A 360 10.85 10.01 5.98
CA LEU A 360 11.43 11.27 5.46
C LEU A 360 10.77 12.53 6.03
N PHE A 361 9.47 12.50 6.34
CA PHE A 361 8.70 13.69 6.73
C PHE A 361 8.46 13.83 8.24
N GLU A 362 8.33 12.75 9.00
CA GLU A 362 7.88 12.82 10.39
C GLU A 362 9.02 13.00 11.41
N GLN A 363 10.28 12.82 11.04
CA GLN A 363 11.51 13.01 11.87
C GLN A 363 11.49 12.38 13.29
N ASP A 364 10.46 11.63 13.68
CA ASP A 364 10.40 10.88 14.92
C ASP A 364 11.36 9.69 14.84
N ALA A 365 12.51 9.83 15.52
CA ALA A 365 13.56 8.84 15.54
C ALA A 365 13.03 7.50 16.11
N GLY A 366 12.87 6.50 15.24
CA GLY A 366 12.59 5.11 15.65
C GLY A 366 11.39 4.43 14.99
N ASN A 367 10.51 5.16 14.30
CA ASN A 367 9.42 4.55 13.54
C ASN A 367 9.97 3.62 12.45
N TYR A 368 9.35 2.45 12.28
CA TYR A 368 9.74 1.42 11.32
C TYR A 368 11.14 0.83 11.49
N ILE A 369 11.76 1.00 12.65
CA ILE A 369 13.00 0.32 13.00
C ILE A 369 12.66 -0.90 13.84
N ASN A 370 12.93 -2.07 13.29
CA ASN A 370 12.74 -3.34 13.98
C ASN A 370 14.07 -3.73 14.61
N GLN A 371 14.07 -3.91 15.93
CA GLN A 371 15.24 -4.38 16.67
C GLN A 371 14.90 -5.67 17.41
N MET A 372 15.69 -6.72 17.14
CA MET A 372 15.63 -8.00 17.81
C MET A 372 16.87 -8.17 18.68
N ARG A 373 16.66 -8.54 19.94
CA ARG A 373 17.71 -8.84 20.92
C ARG A 373 17.54 -10.27 21.39
N VAL A 374 18.58 -11.08 21.27
CA VAL A 374 18.54 -12.47 21.72
C VAL A 374 19.84 -12.85 22.42
N GLU A 375 19.72 -13.49 23.58
CA GLU A 375 20.86 -14.12 24.25
C GLU A 375 21.27 -15.37 23.47
N VAL A 376 22.58 -15.57 23.25
CA VAL A 376 23.07 -16.74 22.52
C VAL A 376 24.31 -17.33 23.17
N SER A 377 24.31 -18.65 23.35
CA SER A 377 25.43 -19.42 23.88
C SER A 377 26.02 -20.36 22.82
N GLY A 378 27.34 -20.47 22.76
CA GLY A 378 28.06 -21.36 21.84
C GLY A 378 28.23 -20.81 20.40
N LEU A 379 28.12 -19.50 20.22
CA LEU A 379 28.23 -18.83 18.91
C LEU A 379 29.69 -18.73 18.43
N ASP A 380 29.98 -19.23 17.23
CA ASP A 380 31.20 -18.91 16.47
C ASP A 380 30.98 -17.62 15.68
N VAL A 381 31.51 -16.51 16.20
CA VAL A 381 31.26 -15.16 15.68
C VAL A 381 31.76 -14.98 14.24
N PRO A 382 33.01 -15.36 13.87
CA PRO A 382 33.47 -15.31 12.48
C PRO A 382 32.59 -16.09 11.50
N ARG A 383 32.19 -17.32 11.87
CA ARG A 383 31.33 -18.16 11.04
C ARG A 383 29.93 -17.57 10.87
N PHE A 384 29.40 -16.97 11.94
CA PHE A 384 28.10 -16.30 11.91
C PHE A 384 28.12 -15.04 11.05
N ARG A 385 29.18 -14.24 11.14
CA ARG A 385 29.39 -13.08 10.26
C ARG A 385 29.45 -13.50 8.78
N ALA A 386 30.16 -14.57 8.46
CA ALA A 386 30.25 -15.10 7.10
C ALA A 386 28.89 -15.62 6.57
N ALA A 387 28.10 -16.26 7.43
CA ALA A 387 26.74 -16.70 7.09
C ALA A 387 25.83 -15.52 6.75
N TRP A 388 25.87 -14.44 7.55
CA TRP A 388 25.15 -13.20 7.26
C TRP A 388 25.57 -12.55 5.94
N GLN A 389 26.88 -12.42 5.70
CA GLN A 389 27.38 -11.87 4.43
C GLN A 389 26.87 -12.67 3.24
N THR A 390 26.99 -14.00 3.30
CA THR A 390 26.53 -14.90 2.21
C THR A 390 25.02 -14.78 1.99
N THR A 391 24.24 -14.58 3.05
CA THR A 391 22.78 -14.40 2.95
C THR A 391 22.46 -13.05 2.30
N LEU A 392 23.15 -11.99 2.71
CA LEU A 392 23.02 -10.65 2.14
C LEU A 392 23.39 -10.63 0.65
N ASP A 393 24.42 -11.37 0.24
CA ASP A 393 24.81 -11.48 -1.18
C ASP A 393 23.75 -12.23 -2.00
N ALA A 394 23.08 -13.21 -1.41
CA ALA A 394 22.08 -14.04 -2.08
C ALA A 394 20.74 -13.32 -2.31
N HIS A 395 20.40 -12.30 -1.52
CA HIS A 395 19.08 -11.66 -1.51
C HIS A 395 19.15 -10.20 -1.92
N GLU A 396 18.63 -9.88 -3.11
CA GLU A 396 18.61 -8.53 -3.72
C GLU A 396 18.00 -7.47 -2.78
N VAL A 397 16.92 -7.81 -2.07
CA VAL A 397 16.24 -6.87 -1.16
C VAL A 397 17.15 -6.37 -0.04
N LEU A 398 18.04 -7.21 0.49
CA LEU A 398 18.96 -6.84 1.57
C LEU A 398 20.06 -5.85 1.12
N ARG A 399 20.29 -5.78 -0.19
CA ARG A 399 21.27 -4.90 -0.85
C ARG A 399 20.63 -3.63 -1.41
N SER A 400 19.37 -3.36 -1.06
CA SER A 400 18.60 -2.27 -1.65
C SER A 400 18.73 -0.95 -0.89
N GLY A 401 18.72 0.15 -1.64
CA GLY A 401 18.47 1.50 -1.15
C GLY A 401 17.25 2.12 -1.84
N PHE A 402 16.75 3.24 -1.33
CA PHE A 402 15.52 3.89 -1.78
C PHE A 402 15.77 5.35 -2.14
N VAL A 403 15.35 5.74 -3.34
CA VAL A 403 15.59 7.05 -3.94
C VAL A 403 14.25 7.77 -4.12
N SER A 404 14.13 8.99 -3.60
CA SER A 404 12.88 9.76 -3.58
C SER A 404 12.95 11.15 -4.26
N HIS A 405 14.08 11.52 -4.86
CA HIS A 405 14.26 12.85 -5.49
C HIS A 405 13.74 12.93 -6.95
N LEU A 406 13.21 11.83 -7.47
CA LEU A 406 12.56 11.75 -8.77
C LEU A 406 11.03 11.84 -8.58
N GLU A 407 10.27 12.02 -9.67
CA GLU A 407 8.80 12.06 -9.60
C GLU A 407 8.20 10.80 -8.98
N GLN A 408 8.83 9.64 -9.23
CA GLN A 408 8.49 8.37 -8.62
C GLN A 408 9.65 7.90 -7.74
N SER A 409 9.32 7.46 -6.52
CA SER A 409 10.30 6.81 -5.64
C SER A 409 10.70 5.44 -6.20
N LEU A 410 11.98 5.10 -6.10
CA LEU A 410 12.56 3.87 -6.66
C LEU A 410 13.37 3.10 -5.62
N GLN A 411 13.32 1.78 -5.74
CA GLN A 411 14.22 0.86 -5.06
C GLN A 411 15.38 0.56 -6.02
N VAL A 412 16.60 0.73 -5.53
CA VAL A 412 17.84 0.47 -6.27
C VAL A 412 18.58 -0.68 -5.59
N VAL A 413 18.75 -1.79 -6.31
CA VAL A 413 19.51 -2.96 -5.83
C VAL A 413 20.99 -2.74 -6.13
N LEU A 414 21.84 -2.85 -5.10
CA LEU A 414 23.29 -2.70 -5.22
C LEU A 414 23.97 -4.04 -5.45
N ARG A 415 24.94 -4.11 -6.37
CA ARG A 415 25.68 -5.33 -6.71
C ARG A 415 26.44 -5.95 -5.53
N ASN A 416 27.11 -5.12 -4.75
CA ASN A 416 27.93 -5.57 -3.63
C ASN A 416 27.73 -4.63 -2.45
N VAL A 417 27.45 -5.18 -1.28
CA VAL A 417 27.46 -4.45 -0.01
C VAL A 417 28.10 -5.33 1.06
N SER A 418 28.76 -4.70 2.03
CA SER A 418 29.34 -5.42 3.17
C SER A 418 28.37 -5.43 4.35
N MET A 419 28.20 -6.56 5.01
CA MET A 419 27.39 -6.69 6.22
C MET A 419 27.92 -5.78 7.34
N PRO A 420 27.17 -4.75 7.79
CA PRO A 420 27.56 -3.92 8.92
C PRO A 420 27.51 -4.78 10.19
N PHE A 421 28.68 -5.00 10.79
CA PHE A 421 28.87 -5.93 11.89
C PHE A 421 29.77 -5.31 12.95
N VAL A 422 29.27 -5.25 14.18
CA VAL A 422 30.00 -4.76 15.35
C VAL A 422 30.18 -5.89 16.36
N GLU A 423 31.39 -6.07 16.86
CA GLU A 423 31.70 -7.00 17.95
C GLU A 423 32.26 -6.19 19.13
N LEU A 424 31.65 -6.30 20.31
CA LEU A 424 32.09 -5.58 21.51
C LEU A 424 32.23 -6.54 22.69
N ASP A 425 33.17 -6.23 23.58
CA ASP A 425 33.31 -6.94 24.86
C ASP A 425 32.47 -6.24 25.94
N ALA A 426 31.38 -6.88 26.34
CA ALA A 426 30.44 -6.40 27.35
C ALA A 426 30.53 -7.19 28.67
N ARG A 427 31.56 -8.04 28.87
CA ARG A 427 31.70 -8.89 30.07
C ARG A 427 31.79 -8.09 31.37
N ALA A 428 32.25 -6.84 31.30
CA ALA A 428 32.36 -5.92 32.45
C ALA A 428 31.17 -4.96 32.58
N GLN A 429 30.17 -5.05 31.69
CA GLN A 429 29.05 -4.11 31.63
C GLN A 429 27.82 -4.68 32.36
N SER A 430 26.93 -3.79 32.81
CA SER A 430 25.64 -4.19 33.38
C SER A 430 24.62 -4.54 32.29
N GLY A 431 23.52 -5.19 32.68
CA GLY A 431 22.38 -5.39 31.78
C GLY A 431 21.78 -4.06 31.27
N GLU A 432 21.68 -3.06 32.15
CA GLU A 432 21.22 -1.71 31.79
C GLU A 432 22.09 -1.07 30.70
N TRP A 433 23.40 -1.26 30.74
CA TRP A 433 24.28 -0.76 29.68
C TRP A 433 23.98 -1.38 28.32
N ILE A 434 23.65 -2.68 28.29
CA ILE A 434 23.25 -3.38 27.06
C ILE A 434 21.92 -2.80 26.53
N ASP A 435 20.98 -2.50 27.42
CA ASP A 435 19.70 -1.87 27.08
C ASP A 435 19.92 -0.47 26.49
N ASP A 436 20.74 0.36 27.14
CA ASP A 436 21.11 1.69 26.68
C ASP A 436 21.84 1.66 25.35
N TRP A 437 22.76 0.71 25.17
CA TRP A 437 23.48 0.53 23.90
C TRP A 437 22.52 0.16 22.78
N ALA A 438 21.61 -0.80 23.03
CA ALA A 438 20.63 -1.23 22.03
C ALA A 438 19.67 -0.09 21.65
N ASN A 439 19.21 0.68 22.64
CA ASN A 439 18.36 1.85 22.41
C ASN A 439 19.08 2.93 21.61
N ALA A 440 20.35 3.22 21.92
CA ALA A 440 21.17 4.17 21.18
C ALA A 440 21.41 3.70 19.73
N ASP A 441 21.69 2.40 19.52
CA ASP A 441 21.78 1.81 18.19
C ASP A 441 20.45 1.98 17.44
N ARG A 442 19.30 1.70 18.05
CA ARG A 442 17.99 1.86 17.41
C ARG A 442 17.73 3.32 16.99
N GLN A 443 18.04 4.27 17.87
CA GLN A 443 17.85 5.70 17.64
C GLN A 443 18.76 6.27 16.53
N GLN A 444 19.87 5.61 16.21
CA GLN A 444 20.75 6.03 15.10
C GLN A 444 20.02 6.06 13.75
N GLY A 445 18.97 5.26 13.57
CA GLY A 445 18.22 5.25 12.31
C GLY A 445 18.94 4.59 11.14
N PHE A 446 18.43 4.85 9.94
CA PHE A 446 19.03 4.48 8.66
C PHE A 446 18.86 5.63 7.66
N ASP A 447 19.90 5.88 6.84
CA ASP A 447 19.75 6.66 5.61
C ASP A 447 19.21 5.73 4.53
N LEU A 448 17.93 5.88 4.18
CA LEU A 448 17.25 4.99 3.25
C LEU A 448 17.87 5.01 1.84
N ALA A 449 18.59 6.07 1.46
CA ALA A 449 19.29 6.14 0.17
C ALA A 449 20.57 5.29 0.14
N ARG A 450 21.07 4.80 1.28
CA ARG A 450 22.34 4.10 1.41
C ARG A 450 22.16 2.72 2.06
N GLY A 451 22.00 1.70 1.22
CA GLY A 451 22.02 0.31 1.66
C GLY A 451 23.40 -0.13 2.21
N PRO A 452 23.46 -1.21 3.02
CA PRO A 452 22.33 -2.05 3.45
C PRO A 452 21.58 -1.44 4.64
N LEU A 453 20.26 -1.59 4.69
CA LEU A 453 19.39 -1.03 5.74
C LEU A 453 19.16 -2.00 6.91
N LEU A 454 20.21 -2.74 7.24
CA LEU A 454 20.28 -3.66 8.36
C LEU A 454 21.69 -3.69 8.94
N ARG A 455 21.80 -4.00 10.22
CA ARG A 455 23.08 -4.12 10.93
C ARG A 455 22.99 -5.12 12.07
N LEU A 456 24.15 -5.61 12.49
CA LEU A 456 24.27 -6.63 13.52
C LEU A 456 25.33 -6.23 14.54
N ALA A 457 25.02 -6.42 15.81
CA ALA A 457 25.97 -6.31 16.90
C ALA A 457 26.00 -7.58 17.74
N VAL A 458 27.21 -8.04 18.06
CA VAL A 458 27.47 -9.16 18.95
C VAL A 458 28.22 -8.63 20.17
N LEU A 459 27.53 -8.56 21.30
CA LEU A 459 28.10 -8.13 22.56
C LEU A 459 28.49 -9.36 23.37
N ARG A 460 29.78 -9.58 23.61
CA ARG A 460 30.27 -10.70 24.41
C ARG A 460 29.94 -10.47 25.88
N THR A 461 29.04 -11.26 26.46
CA THR A 461 28.60 -11.14 27.87
C THR A 461 29.30 -12.15 28.79
N GLY A 462 29.97 -13.16 28.23
CA GLY A 462 30.75 -14.15 28.95
C GLY A 462 31.75 -14.88 28.03
N GLU A 463 32.34 -15.99 28.51
CA GLU A 463 33.35 -16.70 27.70
C GLU A 463 32.75 -17.34 26.44
N GLN A 464 31.51 -17.81 26.51
CA GLN A 464 30.77 -18.47 25.43
C GLN A 464 29.35 -17.90 25.25
N THR A 465 29.03 -16.81 25.93
CA THR A 465 27.70 -16.17 25.91
C THR A 465 27.79 -14.79 25.29
N HIS A 466 26.82 -14.47 24.45
CA HIS A 466 26.72 -13.20 23.75
C HIS A 466 25.29 -12.66 23.79
N GLN A 467 25.15 -11.35 23.70
CA GLN A 467 23.91 -10.70 23.30
C GLN A 467 24.00 -10.40 21.79
N LEU A 468 23.11 -10.99 21.01
CA LEU A 468 22.94 -10.64 19.60
C LEU A 468 21.89 -9.53 19.49
N ILE A 469 22.22 -8.46 18.76
CA ILE A 469 21.33 -7.35 18.46
C ILE A 469 21.27 -7.20 16.94
N TYR A 470 20.10 -7.47 16.36
CA TYR A 470 19.80 -7.31 14.94
C TYR A 470 18.87 -6.12 14.78
N THR A 471 19.31 -5.10 14.04
CA THR A 471 18.53 -3.88 13.79
C THR A 471 18.32 -3.75 12.28
N SER A 472 17.08 -3.56 11.84
CA SER A 472 16.74 -3.42 10.41
C SER A 472 15.62 -2.41 10.20
N HIS A 473 15.58 -1.79 9.02
CA HIS A 473 14.44 -0.98 8.63
C HIS A 473 13.33 -1.84 8.02
N HIS A 474 12.10 -1.65 8.49
CA HIS A 474 10.94 -2.46 8.11
C HIS A 474 10.62 -2.38 6.60
N ILE A 475 11.06 -1.32 5.91
CA ILE A 475 10.93 -1.15 4.45
C ILE A 475 11.53 -2.31 3.63
N LEU A 476 12.49 -3.04 4.19
CA LEU A 476 13.11 -4.17 3.51
C LEU A 476 12.23 -5.43 3.54
N MET A 477 11.58 -5.70 4.67
CA MET A 477 10.94 -6.99 4.91
C MET A 477 9.83 -6.94 5.95
N ASP A 478 8.85 -7.82 5.78
CA ASP A 478 7.84 -8.10 6.80
C ASP A 478 8.32 -9.11 7.86
N GLY A 479 7.51 -9.34 8.90
CA GLY A 479 7.86 -10.28 9.98
C GLY A 479 7.97 -11.74 9.50
N TRP A 480 7.18 -12.15 8.50
CA TRP A 480 7.29 -13.46 7.87
C TRP A 480 8.66 -13.64 7.21
N SER A 481 9.05 -12.71 6.33
CA SER A 481 10.37 -12.69 5.70
C SER A 481 11.50 -12.59 6.72
N SER A 482 11.32 -11.85 7.82
CA SER A 482 12.33 -11.76 8.91
C SER A 482 12.58 -13.10 9.59
N SER A 483 11.51 -13.84 9.92
CA SER A 483 11.64 -15.17 10.55
C SER A 483 12.38 -16.17 9.65
N ARG A 484 12.08 -16.14 8.35
CA ARG A 484 12.72 -16.98 7.33
C ARG A 484 14.18 -16.63 7.12
N LEU A 485 14.50 -15.34 7.05
CA LEU A 485 15.87 -14.85 6.91
C LEU A 485 16.75 -15.38 8.05
N LEU A 486 16.27 -15.31 9.28
CA LEU A 486 17.00 -15.84 10.45
C LEU A 486 17.21 -17.35 10.36
N GLY A 487 16.19 -18.12 9.96
CA GLY A 487 16.32 -19.56 9.72
C GLY A 487 17.38 -19.88 8.65
N GLU A 488 17.36 -19.15 7.53
CA GLU A 488 18.35 -19.31 6.45
C GLU A 488 19.77 -18.97 6.90
N VAL A 489 19.97 -17.90 7.66
CA VAL A 489 21.29 -17.56 8.23
C VAL A 489 21.81 -18.69 9.09
N LEU A 490 20.95 -19.33 9.91
CA LEU A 490 21.35 -20.45 10.76
C LEU A 490 21.65 -21.72 9.96
N GLN A 491 20.92 -21.97 8.87
CA GLN A 491 21.22 -23.06 7.94
C GLN A 491 22.59 -22.87 7.29
N ARG A 492 22.87 -21.67 6.77
CA ARG A 492 24.20 -21.32 6.21
C ARG A 492 25.29 -21.38 7.27
N TYR A 493 25.01 -20.88 8.47
CA TYR A 493 25.91 -21.03 9.62
C TYR A 493 26.20 -22.50 9.87
N SER A 494 25.23 -23.42 9.81
CA SER A 494 25.47 -24.85 9.99
C SER A 494 26.28 -25.52 8.86
N GLY A 495 26.57 -24.80 7.76
CA GLY A 495 27.33 -25.28 6.61
C GLY A 495 26.46 -25.88 5.50
N GLN A 496 25.14 -25.67 5.55
CA GLN A 496 24.22 -26.11 4.50
C GLN A 496 24.33 -25.19 3.28
N THR A 497 24.42 -25.79 2.09
CA THR A 497 24.29 -25.08 0.82
C THR A 497 22.82 -25.02 0.43
N LEU A 498 22.26 -23.82 0.42
CA LEU A 498 20.87 -23.61 0.01
C LEU A 498 20.78 -23.41 -1.50
N SER A 499 19.75 -23.97 -2.12
CA SER A 499 19.42 -23.72 -3.53
C SER A 499 19.11 -22.23 -3.73
N ARG A 500 19.62 -21.66 -4.82
CA ARG A 500 19.29 -20.30 -5.22
C ARG A 500 17.78 -20.21 -5.51
N GLN A 501 17.12 -19.22 -4.94
CA GLN A 501 15.70 -18.99 -5.20
C GLN A 501 15.45 -18.69 -6.68
N VAL A 502 14.38 -19.29 -7.21
CA VAL A 502 13.97 -19.12 -8.61
C VAL A 502 13.24 -17.79 -8.79
N SER A 503 12.52 -17.31 -7.77
CA SER A 503 11.71 -16.11 -7.83
C SER A 503 12.31 -14.96 -7.01
N ARG A 504 12.15 -13.73 -7.49
CA ARG A 504 12.77 -12.51 -6.97
C ARG A 504 11.71 -11.47 -6.60
N TYR A 505 12.05 -10.54 -5.70
CA TYR A 505 11.13 -9.49 -5.29
C TYR A 505 10.67 -8.60 -6.46
N ARG A 506 11.53 -8.39 -7.48
CA ARG A 506 11.14 -7.69 -8.72
C ARG A 506 9.97 -8.35 -9.47
N ASP A 507 9.77 -9.66 -9.32
CA ASP A 507 8.68 -10.38 -9.96
C ASP A 507 7.34 -9.99 -9.31
N TYR A 508 7.34 -9.72 -8.00
CA TYR A 508 6.19 -9.14 -7.29
C TYR A 508 5.91 -7.69 -7.75
N ILE A 509 6.94 -6.87 -7.94
CA ILE A 509 6.76 -5.50 -8.47
C ILE A 509 6.21 -5.53 -9.89
N GLU A 510 6.67 -6.45 -10.73
CA GLU A 510 6.12 -6.65 -12.07
C GLU A 510 4.64 -7.10 -12.01
N TRP A 511 4.32 -8.04 -11.12
CA TRP A 511 2.94 -8.47 -10.89
C TRP A 511 2.05 -7.29 -10.46
N LEU A 512 2.52 -6.42 -9.56
CA LEU A 512 1.80 -5.20 -9.14
C LEU A 512 1.50 -4.26 -10.32
N GLN A 513 2.47 -4.06 -11.24
CA GLN A 513 2.27 -3.19 -12.40
C GLN A 513 1.26 -3.72 -13.42
N ARG A 514 0.91 -5.01 -13.37
CA ARG A 514 -0.08 -5.65 -14.24
C ARG A 514 -1.51 -5.57 -13.70
N GLN A 515 -1.71 -5.12 -12.46
CA GLN A 515 -3.04 -5.06 -11.84
C GLN A 515 -3.91 -3.93 -12.43
N ASP A 516 -5.22 -4.16 -12.51
CA ASP A 516 -6.18 -3.18 -13.01
C ASP A 516 -6.56 -2.17 -11.91
N ALA A 517 -5.92 -1.00 -11.96
CA ALA A 517 -6.18 0.09 -11.02
C ALA A 517 -7.64 0.57 -11.05
N ALA A 518 -8.32 0.54 -12.20
CA ALA A 518 -9.71 1.00 -12.33
C ALA A 518 -10.70 0.00 -11.73
N LEU A 519 -10.35 -1.30 -11.70
CA LEU A 519 -11.13 -2.30 -10.97
C LEU A 519 -11.03 -2.07 -9.46
N SER A 520 -9.81 -1.89 -8.94
CA SER A 520 -9.57 -1.61 -7.53
C SER A 520 -10.21 -0.29 -7.07
N GLU A 521 -10.15 0.77 -7.86
CA GLU A 521 -10.83 2.04 -7.57
C GLU A 521 -12.35 1.87 -7.40
N ARG A 522 -13.00 1.13 -8.31
CA ARG A 522 -14.44 0.86 -8.22
C ARG A 522 -14.82 0.07 -6.97
N PHE A 523 -13.99 -0.91 -6.59
CA PHE A 523 -14.21 -1.69 -5.37
C PHE A 523 -14.09 -0.80 -4.12
N TRP A 524 -13.00 -0.04 -4.01
CA TRP A 524 -12.74 0.79 -2.83
C TRP A 524 -13.70 1.95 -2.67
N THR A 525 -14.05 2.64 -3.76
CA THR A 525 -15.10 3.69 -3.74
C THR A 525 -16.45 3.14 -3.27
N GLY A 526 -16.77 1.88 -3.60
CA GLY A 526 -17.94 1.18 -3.07
C GLY A 526 -17.87 0.94 -1.55
N GLN A 527 -16.73 0.45 -1.03
CA GLN A 527 -16.54 0.24 0.41
C GLN A 527 -16.53 1.55 1.20
N LEU A 528 -15.84 2.57 0.68
CA LEU A 528 -15.70 3.90 1.29
C LEU A 528 -17.03 4.66 1.37
N ALA A 529 -18.02 4.30 0.54
CA ALA A 529 -19.34 4.93 0.58
C ALA A 529 -20.10 4.64 1.89
N GLU A 530 -19.76 3.56 2.61
CA GLU A 530 -20.32 3.24 3.93
C GLU A 530 -19.73 4.11 5.05
N LEU A 531 -18.52 4.65 4.88
CA LEU A 531 -17.83 5.43 5.91
C LEU A 531 -18.19 6.92 5.77
N ASP A 532 -18.83 7.47 6.80
CA ASP A 532 -19.25 8.88 6.80
C ASP A 532 -18.10 9.84 7.09
N GLU A 533 -17.26 9.50 8.07
CA GLU A 533 -16.08 10.27 8.50
C GLU A 533 -14.97 9.32 9.00
N PRO A 534 -13.70 9.77 9.05
CA PRO A 534 -12.63 8.95 9.59
C PRO A 534 -12.86 8.51 11.04
N THR A 535 -12.44 7.29 11.38
CA THR A 535 -12.52 6.77 12.75
C THR A 535 -11.26 7.17 13.52
N ARG A 536 -11.40 8.05 14.51
CA ARG A 536 -10.29 8.55 15.34
C ARG A 536 -10.48 8.13 16.79
N LEU A 537 -9.94 6.97 17.15
CA LEU A 537 -10.04 6.45 18.51
C LEU A 537 -9.39 7.38 19.54
N VAL A 538 -8.31 8.07 19.19
CA VAL A 538 -7.64 9.03 20.07
C VAL A 538 -8.60 10.11 20.59
N GLN A 539 -9.56 10.55 19.77
CA GLN A 539 -10.52 11.59 20.14
C GLN A 539 -11.56 11.13 21.18
N ALA A 540 -11.74 9.81 21.34
CA ALA A 540 -12.61 9.25 22.37
C ALA A 540 -11.99 9.35 23.77
N PHE A 541 -10.67 9.61 23.85
CA PHE A 541 -9.96 9.74 25.11
C PHE A 541 -9.62 11.20 25.42
N LYS A 542 -9.60 11.54 26.70
CA LYS A 542 -8.99 12.80 27.14
C LYS A 542 -7.49 12.67 26.98
N ALA A 543 -6.86 13.67 26.35
CA ALA A 543 -5.43 13.69 26.12
C ALA A 543 -4.65 13.45 27.43
N SER A 544 -3.82 12.42 27.41
CA SER A 544 -2.81 12.15 28.44
C SER A 544 -1.72 13.20 28.31
N GLY A 545 -1.49 14.01 29.35
CA GLY A 545 -0.52 15.10 29.29
C GLY A 545 0.91 14.63 28.96
N SER A 546 1.64 15.46 28.19
CA SER A 546 3.10 15.60 27.98
C SER A 546 4.07 14.40 27.94
N GLU A 547 3.68 13.17 28.20
CA GLU A 547 4.57 12.01 28.11
C GLU A 547 4.86 11.65 26.65
N GLN A 548 6.14 11.62 26.28
CA GLN A 548 6.60 11.23 24.95
C GLN A 548 7.00 9.76 24.92
N GLY A 549 7.01 9.18 23.72
CA GLY A 549 7.40 7.79 23.48
C GLY A 549 6.23 6.81 23.46
N HIS A 550 6.56 5.52 23.50
CA HIS A 550 5.60 4.42 23.39
C HIS A 550 5.48 3.62 24.69
N GLY A 551 4.31 3.04 24.92
CA GLY A 551 4.05 2.04 25.95
C GLY A 551 3.50 0.76 25.32
N ASP A 552 3.68 -0.37 26.00
CA ASP A 552 3.05 -1.63 25.65
C ASP A 552 2.16 -2.09 26.80
N TYR A 553 0.96 -2.57 26.49
CA TYR A 553 0.06 -3.21 27.44
C TYR A 553 -0.30 -4.60 26.92
N LEU A 554 -0.10 -5.64 27.72
CA LEU A 554 -0.34 -7.03 27.34
C LEU A 554 -1.59 -7.58 28.01
N GLN A 555 -2.57 -8.00 27.20
CA GLN A 555 -3.73 -8.76 27.64
C GLN A 555 -3.62 -10.20 27.15
N LEU A 556 -3.70 -11.16 28.07
CA LEU A 556 -3.77 -12.58 27.75
C LEU A 556 -5.20 -13.08 27.94
N ILE A 557 -5.66 -13.90 27.00
CA ILE A 557 -6.82 -14.79 27.18
C ILE A 557 -6.26 -16.18 27.42
N ASP A 558 -6.66 -16.80 28.53
CA ASP A 558 -6.16 -18.12 28.93
C ASP A 558 -6.51 -19.22 27.90
N ALA A 559 -5.98 -20.42 28.14
CA ALA A 559 -6.12 -21.53 27.20
C ALA A 559 -7.57 -22.00 27.05
N ASP A 560 -8.41 -21.86 28.08
CA ASP A 560 -9.82 -22.24 28.00
C ASP A 560 -10.62 -21.23 27.16
N GLY A 561 -10.47 -19.94 27.44
CA GLY A 561 -11.08 -18.88 26.64
C GLY A 561 -10.62 -18.91 25.19
N THR A 562 -9.34 -19.17 24.95
CA THR A 562 -8.78 -19.31 23.59
C THR A 562 -9.37 -20.50 22.84
N ARG A 563 -9.60 -21.63 23.53
CA ARG A 563 -10.29 -22.79 22.96
C ARG A 563 -11.73 -22.45 22.58
N GLN A 564 -12.48 -21.81 23.48
CA GLN A 564 -13.87 -21.40 23.21
C GLN A 564 -13.98 -20.46 22.01
N LEU A 565 -13.06 -19.49 21.89
CA LEU A 565 -12.99 -18.59 20.73
C LEU A 565 -12.72 -19.35 19.42
N ASN A 566 -11.80 -20.32 19.43
CA ASN A 566 -11.52 -21.16 18.27
C ASN A 566 -12.69 -22.08 17.90
N GLU A 567 -13.35 -22.67 18.88
CA GLU A 567 -14.53 -23.52 18.67
C GLU A 567 -15.67 -22.73 18.05
N PHE A 568 -15.96 -21.53 18.58
CA PHE A 568 -16.97 -20.64 18.02
C PHE A 568 -16.62 -20.20 16.60
N ALA A 569 -15.38 -19.77 16.34
CA ALA A 569 -14.94 -19.37 15.02
C ALA A 569 -15.12 -20.53 14.00
N ARG A 570 -14.77 -21.75 14.40
CA ARG A 570 -14.98 -22.96 13.59
C ARG A 570 -16.46 -23.25 13.34
N GLU A 571 -17.31 -23.19 14.37
CA GLU A 571 -18.75 -23.42 14.25
C GLU A 571 -19.42 -22.40 13.33
N GLN A 572 -19.03 -21.14 13.45
CA GLN A 572 -19.49 -20.07 12.56
C GLN A 572 -18.76 -20.07 11.22
N ARG A 573 -17.80 -20.96 10.93
CA ARG A 573 -17.02 -20.99 9.67
C ARG A 573 -16.29 -19.68 9.35
N VAL A 574 -15.76 -19.02 10.37
CA VAL A 574 -14.94 -17.81 10.26
C VAL A 574 -13.55 -18.07 10.85
N THR A 575 -12.61 -17.17 10.58
CA THR A 575 -11.28 -17.23 11.24
C THR A 575 -11.29 -16.56 12.61
N LEU A 576 -10.37 -16.94 13.50
CA LEU A 576 -10.20 -16.24 14.78
C LEU A 576 -9.84 -14.76 14.57
N ASN A 577 -9.04 -14.45 13.54
CA ASN A 577 -8.75 -13.06 13.15
C ASN A 577 -10.05 -12.29 12.85
N THR A 578 -10.96 -12.85 12.05
CA THR A 578 -12.27 -12.25 11.78
C THR A 578 -13.08 -12.05 13.06
N LEU A 579 -13.05 -12.98 14.00
CA LEU A 579 -13.74 -12.85 15.28
C LEU A 579 -13.18 -11.68 16.12
N VAL A 580 -11.85 -11.54 16.18
CA VAL A 580 -11.21 -10.42 16.88
C VAL A 580 -11.50 -9.09 16.20
N GLN A 581 -11.43 -9.01 14.87
CA GLN A 581 -11.82 -7.82 14.11
C GLN A 581 -13.29 -7.44 14.33
N SER A 582 -14.18 -8.44 14.39
CA SER A 582 -15.61 -8.24 14.66
C SER A 582 -15.83 -7.65 16.04
N ALA A 583 -15.08 -8.08 17.05
CA ALA A 583 -15.10 -7.50 18.39
C ALA A 583 -14.53 -6.08 18.40
N TRP A 584 -13.40 -5.87 17.71
CA TRP A 584 -12.71 -4.58 17.64
C TRP A 584 -13.58 -3.49 17.00
N LEU A 585 -14.26 -3.79 15.89
CA LEU A 585 -15.23 -2.90 15.25
C LEU A 585 -16.36 -2.48 16.22
N LEU A 586 -16.88 -3.40 17.03
CA LEU A 586 -17.90 -3.06 18.03
C LEU A 586 -17.36 -2.17 19.14
N VAL A 587 -16.13 -2.40 19.58
CA VAL A 587 -15.46 -1.54 20.58
C VAL A 587 -15.27 -0.14 20.01
N LEU A 588 -14.74 0.00 18.79
CA LEU A 588 -14.57 1.29 18.13
C LEU A 588 -15.90 2.03 17.97
N GLN A 589 -16.96 1.34 17.55
CA GLN A 589 -18.30 1.91 17.42
C GLN A 589 -18.80 2.50 18.75
N ARG A 590 -18.59 1.78 19.86
CA ARG A 590 -19.05 2.20 21.19
C ARG A 590 -18.25 3.36 21.77
N TYR A 591 -16.94 3.40 21.52
CA TYR A 591 -16.07 4.48 21.99
C TYR A 591 -16.25 5.77 21.20
N THR A 592 -16.44 5.66 19.87
CA THR A 592 -16.57 6.85 18.99
C THR A 592 -18.00 7.33 18.85
N GLY A 593 -19.00 6.46 19.05
CA GLY A 593 -20.41 6.76 18.80
C GLY A 593 -20.77 6.83 17.31
N GLN A 594 -19.83 6.53 16.41
CA GLN A 594 -20.06 6.52 14.96
C GLN A 594 -20.90 5.31 14.54
N SER A 595 -21.78 5.46 13.55
CA SER A 595 -22.55 4.34 12.99
C SER A 595 -21.71 3.39 12.15
N SER A 596 -20.81 3.96 11.34
CA SER A 596 -19.82 3.24 10.54
C SER A 596 -18.44 3.55 11.09
N VAL A 597 -17.61 2.52 11.25
CA VAL A 597 -16.25 2.65 11.77
C VAL A 597 -15.26 1.90 10.91
N THR A 598 -14.01 2.31 10.99
CA THR A 598 -12.89 1.66 10.32
C THR A 598 -11.65 1.58 11.20
N PHE A 599 -10.84 0.55 10.97
CA PHE A 599 -9.47 0.44 11.46
C PHE A 599 -8.59 -0.06 10.31
N GLY A 600 -7.27 0.04 10.45
CA GLY A 600 -6.35 -0.57 9.48
C GLY A 600 -6.07 -2.02 9.85
N ALA A 601 -6.29 -2.95 8.93
CA ALA A 601 -5.87 -4.34 9.07
C ALA A 601 -4.60 -4.58 8.24
N THR A 602 -3.60 -5.22 8.83
CA THR A 602 -2.42 -5.68 8.09
C THR A 602 -2.71 -7.01 7.42
N VAL A 603 -2.62 -7.04 6.10
CA VAL A 603 -2.76 -8.25 5.27
C VAL A 603 -1.39 -8.79 4.85
N ALA A 604 -1.30 -10.06 4.46
CA ALA A 604 -0.03 -10.69 4.07
C ALA A 604 0.54 -10.14 2.75
N GLY A 605 -0.33 -9.79 1.79
CA GLY A 605 0.06 -9.23 0.49
C GLY A 605 0.88 -10.17 -0.39
N ARG A 606 0.72 -11.49 -0.19
CA ARG A 606 1.37 -12.55 -0.96
C ARG A 606 0.35 -13.20 -1.90
N PRO A 607 0.26 -12.75 -3.15
CA PRO A 607 -0.80 -13.20 -4.06
C PRO A 607 -0.58 -14.64 -4.53
N ALA A 608 -1.64 -15.45 -4.50
CA ALA A 608 -1.57 -16.89 -4.74
C ALA A 608 -1.22 -17.28 -6.20
N ASP A 609 -1.42 -16.36 -7.15
CA ASP A 609 -1.08 -16.52 -8.56
C ASP A 609 0.37 -16.19 -8.88
N LEU A 610 1.17 -15.72 -7.91
CA LEU A 610 2.62 -15.50 -8.05
C LEU A 610 3.41 -16.72 -7.54
N PRO A 611 4.04 -17.52 -8.43
CA PRO A 611 4.73 -18.74 -8.02
C PRO A 611 5.89 -18.46 -7.06
N GLY A 612 5.91 -19.17 -5.93
CA GLY A 612 6.99 -19.10 -4.95
C GLY A 612 7.02 -17.82 -4.10
N VAL A 613 5.96 -16.99 -4.12
CA VAL A 613 5.89 -15.75 -3.32
C VAL A 613 6.05 -16.00 -1.82
N GLU A 614 5.58 -17.13 -1.31
CA GLU A 614 5.71 -17.53 0.10
C GLU A 614 7.17 -17.69 0.54
N GLU A 615 8.06 -17.94 -0.43
CA GLU A 615 9.49 -18.11 -0.22
C GLU A 615 10.29 -16.82 -0.34
N GLN A 616 9.76 -15.82 -1.03
CA GLN A 616 10.47 -14.57 -1.29
C GLN A 616 10.69 -13.74 -0.02
N LEU A 617 11.87 -13.13 0.06
CA LEU A 617 12.17 -12.09 1.04
C LEU A 617 11.79 -10.72 0.47
N GLY A 618 11.06 -9.94 1.26
CA GLY A 618 10.63 -8.60 0.88
C GLY A 618 9.52 -8.06 1.78
N LEU A 619 9.10 -6.82 1.55
CA LEU A 619 7.95 -6.23 2.21
C LEU A 619 6.70 -6.49 1.36
N PHE A 620 5.88 -7.45 1.76
CA PHE A 620 4.64 -7.81 1.06
C PHE A 620 3.41 -7.29 1.78
N ILE A 621 3.47 -7.21 3.11
CA ILE A 621 2.34 -6.75 3.91
C ILE A 621 1.83 -5.39 3.43
N ASN A 622 0.51 -5.22 3.52
CA ASN A 622 -0.15 -3.95 3.23
C ASN A 622 -1.15 -3.63 4.35
N THR A 623 -1.46 -2.35 4.53
CA THR A 623 -2.45 -1.90 5.52
C THR A 623 -3.70 -1.43 4.81
N LEU A 624 -4.84 -2.06 5.09
CA LEU A 624 -6.11 -1.81 4.41
C LEU A 624 -7.21 -1.42 5.39
N PRO A 625 -8.11 -0.48 5.05
CA PRO A 625 -9.23 -0.16 5.91
C PRO A 625 -10.25 -1.30 5.92
N VAL A 626 -10.59 -1.77 7.12
CA VAL A 626 -11.76 -2.64 7.33
C VAL A 626 -12.91 -1.76 7.81
N ILE A 627 -13.80 -1.43 6.88
CA ILE A 627 -14.95 -0.55 7.11
C ILE A 627 -16.18 -1.40 7.41
N ALA A 628 -16.90 -1.08 8.48
CA ALA A 628 -18.18 -1.73 8.75
C ALA A 628 -19.13 -0.83 9.54
N SER A 629 -20.43 -1.09 9.34
CA SER A 629 -21.53 -0.38 9.99
C SER A 629 -22.37 -1.35 10.84
N PRO A 630 -21.93 -1.73 12.05
CA PRO A 630 -22.66 -2.67 12.89
C PRO A 630 -24.06 -2.14 13.24
N ARG A 631 -25.09 -2.98 13.12
CA ARG A 631 -26.48 -2.62 13.44
C ARG A 631 -26.96 -3.33 14.70
N PRO A 632 -27.53 -2.63 15.70
CA PRO A 632 -27.80 -3.20 17.02
C PRO A 632 -28.71 -4.43 17.00
N GLU A 633 -29.64 -4.52 16.05
CA GLU A 633 -30.58 -5.63 15.88
C GLU A 633 -29.98 -6.88 15.20
N GLN A 634 -28.77 -6.77 14.63
CA GLN A 634 -28.14 -7.87 13.92
C GLN A 634 -27.70 -8.97 14.88
N ARG A 635 -27.88 -10.23 14.48
CA ARG A 635 -27.41 -11.36 15.27
C ARG A 635 -25.90 -11.45 15.24
N VAL A 636 -25.30 -11.94 16.32
CA VAL A 636 -23.86 -12.19 16.39
C VAL A 636 -23.37 -13.03 15.21
N ALA A 637 -24.01 -14.16 14.91
CA ALA A 637 -23.62 -15.03 13.80
C ALA A 637 -23.58 -14.30 12.45
N ASP A 638 -24.61 -13.47 12.17
CA ASP A 638 -24.71 -12.69 10.94
C ASP A 638 -23.63 -11.61 10.87
N TRP A 639 -23.27 -11.03 12.03
CA TRP A 639 -22.22 -10.02 12.14
C TRP A 639 -20.83 -10.58 11.81
N VAL A 640 -20.41 -11.66 12.47
CA VAL A 640 -19.10 -12.28 12.18
C VAL A 640 -19.02 -12.78 10.73
N GLN A 641 -20.12 -13.31 10.18
CA GLN A 641 -20.20 -13.71 8.78
C GLN A 641 -20.08 -12.53 7.82
N GLN A 642 -20.70 -11.39 8.14
CA GLN A 642 -20.57 -10.18 7.33
C GLN A 642 -19.11 -9.68 7.31
N VAL A 643 -18.43 -9.65 8.45
CA VAL A 643 -17.01 -9.27 8.52
C VAL A 643 -16.14 -10.28 7.75
N GLN A 644 -16.43 -11.58 7.84
CA GLN A 644 -15.76 -12.62 7.04
C GLN A 644 -15.92 -12.37 5.53
N ALA A 645 -17.13 -12.05 5.09
CA ALA A 645 -17.41 -11.79 3.69
C ALA A 645 -16.65 -10.54 3.18
N LYS A 646 -16.58 -9.48 3.99
CA LYS A 646 -15.75 -8.30 3.69
C LYS A 646 -14.27 -8.67 3.56
N ASN A 647 -13.73 -9.44 4.51
CA ASN A 647 -12.34 -9.91 4.48
C ASN A 647 -12.02 -10.78 3.27
N ILE A 648 -12.97 -11.58 2.78
CA ILE A 648 -12.80 -12.37 1.54
C ILE A 648 -12.78 -11.45 0.33
N ALA A 649 -13.72 -10.52 0.21
CA ALA A 649 -13.80 -9.58 -0.91
C ALA A 649 -12.57 -8.66 -1.01
N LEU A 650 -11.95 -8.34 0.13
CA LEU A 650 -10.72 -7.54 0.19
C LEU A 650 -9.51 -8.22 -0.46
N ARG A 651 -9.46 -9.57 -0.55
CA ARG A 651 -8.27 -10.30 -1.01
C ARG A 651 -7.86 -9.97 -2.44
N GLU A 652 -8.82 -9.83 -3.35
CA GLU A 652 -8.52 -9.51 -4.76
C GLU A 652 -7.95 -8.10 -4.93
N HIS A 653 -8.19 -7.22 -3.96
CA HIS A 653 -7.78 -5.81 -3.96
C HIS A 653 -6.71 -5.50 -2.92
N GLU A 654 -6.11 -6.53 -2.31
CA GLU A 654 -5.22 -6.36 -1.16
C GLU A 654 -3.91 -5.63 -1.49
N HIS A 655 -3.57 -5.59 -2.78
CA HIS A 655 -2.42 -4.89 -3.33
C HIS A 655 -2.63 -3.37 -3.47
N THR A 656 -3.83 -2.85 -3.19
CA THR A 656 -4.13 -1.43 -3.42
C THR A 656 -3.39 -0.54 -2.41
N PRO A 657 -2.69 0.52 -2.84
CA PRO A 657 -2.03 1.43 -1.92
C PRO A 657 -3.01 2.18 -1.00
N LEU A 658 -2.73 2.22 0.30
CA LEU A 658 -3.55 2.94 1.28
C LEU A 658 -3.73 4.42 0.93
N TYR A 659 -2.70 5.08 0.39
CA TYR A 659 -2.79 6.49 -0.01
C TYR A 659 -3.75 6.72 -1.19
N GLU A 660 -3.89 5.77 -2.11
CA GLU A 660 -4.91 5.82 -3.17
C GLU A 660 -6.31 5.66 -2.57
N ILE A 661 -6.48 4.71 -1.64
CA ILE A 661 -7.75 4.48 -0.93
C ILE A 661 -8.15 5.76 -0.16
N GLN A 662 -7.21 6.42 0.52
CA GLN A 662 -7.42 7.69 1.20
C GLN A 662 -7.78 8.83 0.23
N ARG A 663 -7.16 8.86 -0.96
CA ARG A 663 -7.48 9.85 -2.00
C ARG A 663 -8.91 9.69 -2.52
N TRP A 664 -9.42 8.47 -2.62
CA TRP A 664 -10.79 8.18 -3.06
C TRP A 664 -11.85 8.39 -1.97
N ALA A 665 -11.45 8.54 -0.72
CA ALA A 665 -12.37 8.77 0.38
C ALA A 665 -12.99 10.18 0.34
N ARG A 666 -14.17 10.34 0.96
CA ARG A 666 -14.86 11.64 1.04
C ARG A 666 -14.03 12.71 1.75
N SER A 667 -13.19 12.31 2.71
CA SER A 667 -12.26 13.16 3.45
C SER A 667 -11.00 13.55 2.66
N ALA A 668 -10.92 13.19 1.37
CA ALA A 668 -9.93 13.65 0.39
C ALA A 668 -8.47 13.68 0.91
N GLY A 669 -7.90 12.51 1.22
CA GLY A 669 -6.48 12.36 1.55
C GLY A 669 -6.15 12.42 3.06
N GLU A 670 -7.13 12.65 3.93
CA GLU A 670 -6.93 12.44 5.37
C GLU A 670 -6.81 10.95 5.72
N ALA A 671 -6.07 10.62 6.79
CA ALA A 671 -6.01 9.26 7.29
C ALA A 671 -7.43 8.72 7.58
N LEU A 672 -7.72 7.45 7.31
CA LEU A 672 -9.07 6.89 7.57
C LEU A 672 -9.23 6.41 9.01
N PHE A 673 -8.12 6.04 9.64
CA PHE A 673 -8.05 5.51 10.99
C PHE A 673 -6.74 5.94 11.66
N ASP A 674 -6.70 5.89 12.99
CA ASP A 674 -5.52 6.15 13.83
C ASP A 674 -5.06 4.90 14.62
N ASN A 675 -5.69 3.77 14.35
CA ASN A 675 -5.39 2.49 14.99
C ASN A 675 -5.35 1.37 13.95
N ILE A 676 -4.45 0.42 14.17
CA ILE A 676 -4.32 -0.77 13.34
C ILE A 676 -4.37 -2.05 14.16
N LEU A 677 -4.80 -3.13 13.52
CA LEU A 677 -4.82 -4.49 14.06
C LEU A 677 -3.95 -5.39 13.19
N VAL A 678 -2.96 -6.02 13.82
CA VAL A 678 -2.02 -6.95 13.20
C VAL A 678 -2.25 -8.33 13.81
N PHE A 679 -2.59 -9.32 12.99
CA PHE A 679 -2.70 -10.71 13.43
C PHE A 679 -1.45 -11.47 13.00
N GLU A 680 -0.56 -11.76 13.94
CA GLU A 680 0.71 -12.42 13.68
C GLU A 680 0.58 -13.95 13.74
N ASN A 681 1.11 -14.63 12.72
CA ASN A 681 1.10 -16.08 12.59
C ASN A 681 2.52 -16.68 12.48
N TYR A 682 3.58 -15.93 12.80
CA TYR A 682 4.98 -16.35 12.62
C TYR A 682 5.80 -16.22 13.92
N PRO A 683 5.97 -17.29 14.71
CA PRO A 683 6.78 -17.24 15.92
C PRO A 683 8.28 -17.29 15.60
N VAL A 684 8.95 -16.13 15.63
CA VAL A 684 10.42 -16.00 15.42
C VAL A 684 11.22 -16.85 16.41
N SER A 685 10.76 -16.92 17.66
CA SER A 685 11.39 -17.74 18.71
C SER A 685 11.41 -19.23 18.35
N GLU A 686 10.30 -19.76 17.84
CA GLU A 686 10.21 -21.15 17.40
C GLU A 686 11.11 -21.41 16.19
N ALA A 687 11.14 -20.49 15.22
CA ALA A 687 12.00 -20.60 14.04
C ALA A 687 13.50 -20.67 14.42
N LEU A 688 13.93 -19.83 15.38
CA LEU A 688 15.30 -19.85 15.91
C LEU A 688 15.62 -21.16 16.63
N GLN A 689 14.69 -21.67 17.45
CA GLN A 689 14.88 -22.93 18.18
C GLN A 689 14.92 -24.14 17.25
N GLN A 690 14.04 -24.20 16.25
CA GLN A 690 13.97 -25.32 15.29
C GLN A 690 15.19 -25.36 14.35
N SER A 691 15.76 -24.21 14.01
CA SER A 691 16.89 -24.10 13.08
C SER A 691 18.26 -24.06 13.76
N ALA A 692 18.32 -24.06 15.10
CA ALA A 692 19.58 -23.99 15.84
C ALA A 692 20.39 -25.30 15.68
N PRO A 693 21.66 -25.22 15.24
CA PRO A 693 22.54 -26.39 15.19
C PRO A 693 22.93 -26.87 16.59
N GLN A 694 23.39 -28.12 16.69
CA GLN A 694 23.88 -28.68 17.95
C GLN A 694 24.97 -27.80 18.58
N GLY A 695 24.76 -27.40 19.84
CA GLY A 695 25.69 -26.57 20.61
C GLY A 695 25.37 -25.07 20.60
N LEU A 696 24.46 -24.60 19.74
CA LEU A 696 23.97 -23.21 19.74
C LEU A 696 22.64 -23.14 20.51
N VAL A 697 22.57 -22.28 21.53
CA VAL A 697 21.37 -22.13 22.36
C VAL A 697 20.95 -20.66 22.36
N PHE A 698 19.70 -20.41 21.97
CA PHE A 698 19.06 -19.09 22.06
C PHE A 698 18.25 -18.98 23.36
N GLY A 699 18.51 -17.91 24.11
CA GLY A 699 17.82 -17.55 25.35
C GLY A 699 16.67 -16.58 25.12
N GLY A 700 16.49 -15.62 26.05
CA GLY A 700 15.40 -14.65 25.99
C GLY A 700 15.40 -13.83 24.69
N LEU A 701 14.25 -13.75 24.03
CA LEU A 701 14.01 -12.95 22.84
C LEU A 701 13.25 -11.69 23.22
N HIS A 702 13.81 -10.52 22.92
CA HIS A 702 13.13 -9.24 23.03
C HIS A 702 13.05 -8.58 21.65
N THR A 703 11.83 -8.31 21.19
CA THR A 703 11.57 -7.61 19.93
C THR A 703 10.96 -6.25 20.23
N GLN A 704 11.49 -5.21 19.59
CA GLN A 704 10.93 -3.87 19.57
C GLN A 704 10.56 -3.50 18.13
N GLU A 705 9.29 -3.18 17.92
CA GLU A 705 8.72 -2.74 16.66
C GLU A 705 7.84 -1.52 16.94
N GLN A 706 7.98 -0.48 16.12
CA GLN A 706 7.26 0.78 16.28
C GLN A 706 6.68 1.21 14.95
N THR A 707 5.39 1.57 14.96
CA THR A 707 4.65 2.10 13.81
C THR A 707 4.28 3.56 14.06
N HIS A 708 4.01 4.32 13.00
CA HIS A 708 3.54 5.71 13.13
C HIS A 708 2.12 5.84 13.72
N TYR A 709 1.32 4.76 13.75
CA TYR A 709 -0.03 4.81 14.29
C TYR A 709 -0.03 4.99 15.81
N PRO A 710 -0.88 5.88 16.36
CA PRO A 710 -1.06 6.05 17.80
C PRO A 710 -1.36 4.78 18.58
N LEU A 711 -2.05 3.81 17.98
CA LEU A 711 -2.35 2.50 18.58
C LEU A 711 -2.19 1.36 17.59
N THR A 712 -1.39 0.36 17.94
CA THR A 712 -1.24 -0.89 17.20
C THR A 712 -1.60 -2.07 18.10
N LEU A 713 -2.67 -2.77 17.76
CA LEU A 713 -3.11 -3.99 18.43
C LEU A 713 -2.52 -5.21 17.72
N VAL A 714 -1.54 -5.84 18.35
CA VAL A 714 -0.89 -7.05 17.85
C VAL A 714 -1.50 -8.27 18.52
N VAL A 715 -2.05 -9.18 17.73
CA VAL A 715 -2.72 -10.40 18.18
C VAL A 715 -1.86 -11.61 17.78
N ASN A 716 -1.50 -12.42 18.77
CA ASN A 716 -0.68 -13.62 18.60
C ASN A 716 -1.46 -14.84 19.13
N LEU A 717 -1.59 -15.88 18.30
CA LEU A 717 -2.26 -17.13 18.66
C LEU A 717 -1.24 -18.22 19.02
N GLY A 718 -1.26 -18.67 20.27
CA GLY A 718 -0.59 -19.89 20.72
C GLY A 718 -1.54 -20.77 21.55
N GLU A 719 -1.05 -21.39 22.62
CA GLU A 719 -1.93 -22.03 23.61
C GLU A 719 -2.87 -21.01 24.28
N THR A 720 -2.43 -19.74 24.36
CA THR A 720 -3.21 -18.59 24.81
C THR A 720 -3.29 -17.56 23.68
N LEU A 721 -4.36 -16.77 23.64
CA LEU A 721 -4.49 -15.64 22.73
C LEU A 721 -3.90 -14.40 23.42
N SER A 722 -2.80 -13.91 22.86
CA SER A 722 -2.10 -12.73 23.33
C SER A 722 -2.51 -11.51 22.53
N MET A 723 -2.89 -10.42 23.21
CA MET A 723 -3.27 -9.14 22.62
C MET A 723 -2.38 -8.06 23.22
N ARG A 724 -1.38 -7.61 22.46
CA ARG A 724 -0.45 -6.55 22.85
C ARG A 724 -0.89 -5.24 22.22
N PHE A 725 -1.16 -4.24 23.05
CA PHE A 725 -1.49 -2.88 22.66
C PHE A 725 -0.21 -2.05 22.74
N SER A 726 0.36 -1.70 21.60
CA SER A 726 1.47 -0.74 21.52
C SER A 726 0.92 0.65 21.22
N TYR A 727 1.15 1.62 22.10
CA TYR A 727 0.46 2.90 22.06
C TYR A 727 1.40 4.09 22.29
N ALA A 728 1.09 5.22 21.67
CA ALA A 728 1.78 6.49 21.90
C ALA A 728 1.32 7.11 23.23
N ARG A 729 2.25 7.34 24.16
CA ARG A 729 1.96 7.85 25.51
C ARG A 729 1.39 9.27 25.53
N GLN A 730 1.65 10.04 24.47
CA GLN A 730 1.09 11.36 24.26
C GLN A 730 -0.42 11.36 24.00
N HIS A 731 -0.97 10.20 23.63
CA HIS A 731 -2.39 10.03 23.33
C HIS A 731 -3.09 9.15 24.36
N PHE A 732 -2.43 8.11 24.86
CA PHE A 732 -3.03 7.12 25.74
C PHE A 732 -2.22 6.90 27.02
N SER A 733 -2.92 6.72 28.14
CA SER A 733 -2.31 6.28 29.40
C SER A 733 -2.45 4.77 29.58
N GLU A 734 -1.61 4.18 30.42
CA GLU A 734 -1.69 2.75 30.74
C GLU A 734 -3.06 2.36 31.32
N GLN A 735 -3.67 3.23 32.13
CA GLN A 735 -5.02 3.01 32.67
C GLN A 735 -6.08 2.96 31.57
N GLN A 736 -5.98 3.83 30.56
CA GLN A 736 -6.89 3.81 29.40
C GLN A 736 -6.72 2.53 28.59
N MET A 737 -5.49 2.04 28.43
CA MET A 737 -5.22 0.77 27.73
C MET A 737 -5.73 -0.44 28.50
N ALA A 738 -5.57 -0.46 29.83
CA ALA A 738 -6.14 -1.50 30.68
C ALA A 738 -7.67 -1.55 30.60
N GLN A 739 -8.33 -0.40 30.50
CA GLN A 739 -9.79 -0.35 30.30
C GLN A 739 -10.17 -0.86 28.91
N LEU A 740 -9.53 -0.34 27.86
CA LEU A 740 -9.80 -0.70 26.47
C LEU A 740 -9.58 -2.21 26.23
N SER A 741 -8.53 -2.79 26.81
CA SER A 741 -8.24 -4.22 26.72
C SER A 741 -9.29 -5.07 27.45
N ALA A 742 -9.74 -4.62 28.63
CA ALA A 742 -10.79 -5.29 29.39
C ALA A 742 -12.13 -5.28 28.62
N HIS A 743 -12.47 -4.16 27.99
CA HIS A 743 -13.66 -4.03 27.15
C HIS A 743 -13.60 -4.91 25.91
N LEU A 744 -12.45 -4.98 25.23
CA LEU A 744 -12.26 -5.91 24.10
C LEU A 744 -12.41 -7.37 24.54
N ARG A 745 -11.79 -7.75 25.66
CA ARG A 745 -11.94 -9.09 26.25
C ARG A 745 -13.40 -9.41 26.57
N GLN A 746 -14.14 -8.46 27.14
CA GLN A 746 -15.55 -8.63 27.49
C GLN A 746 -16.42 -8.82 26.23
N VAL A 747 -16.20 -8.03 25.18
CA VAL A 747 -16.92 -8.19 23.90
C VAL A 747 -16.60 -9.54 23.25
N LEU A 748 -15.33 -9.96 23.25
CA LEU A 748 -14.93 -11.29 22.75
C LEU A 748 -15.67 -12.41 23.50
N GLN A 749 -15.72 -12.34 24.82
CA GLN A 749 -16.45 -13.30 25.64
C GLN A 749 -17.97 -13.25 25.39
N ALA A 750 -18.53 -12.07 25.17
CA ALA A 750 -19.96 -11.91 24.90
C ALA A 750 -20.35 -12.49 23.53
N LEU A 751 -19.52 -12.31 22.50
CA LEU A 751 -19.76 -12.85 21.15
C LEU A 751 -19.89 -14.38 21.15
N VAL A 752 -19.09 -15.08 21.94
CA VAL A 752 -19.09 -16.56 21.93
C VAL A 752 -20.15 -17.20 22.82
N ARG A 753 -20.88 -16.41 23.63
CA ARG A 753 -21.93 -16.93 24.53
C ARG A 753 -23.20 -17.36 23.80
N ASP A 754 -23.69 -16.52 22.89
CA ASP A 754 -24.91 -16.79 22.14
C ASP A 754 -24.83 -16.22 20.70
N PRO A 755 -24.74 -17.07 19.67
CA PRO A 755 -24.71 -16.62 18.27
C PRO A 755 -26.01 -15.96 17.80
N GLN A 756 -27.13 -16.14 18.53
CA GLN A 756 -28.44 -15.58 18.18
C GLN A 756 -28.76 -14.28 18.91
N ALA A 757 -27.97 -13.89 19.91
CA ALA A 757 -28.11 -12.61 20.59
C ALA A 757 -27.95 -11.44 19.60
N ALA A 758 -28.67 -10.34 19.84
CA ALA A 758 -28.49 -9.12 19.08
C ALA A 758 -27.21 -8.42 19.53
N ILE A 759 -26.40 -7.89 18.59
CA ILE A 759 -25.11 -7.28 18.94
C ILE A 759 -25.25 -6.04 19.85
N GLY A 760 -26.41 -5.37 19.82
CA GLY A 760 -26.74 -4.28 20.72
C GLY A 760 -26.95 -4.70 22.18
N GLU A 761 -27.22 -5.97 22.45
CA GLU A 761 -27.41 -6.52 23.81
C GLU A 761 -26.10 -6.94 24.47
N LEU A 762 -24.99 -6.99 23.72
CA LEU A 762 -23.68 -7.39 24.24
C LEU A 762 -23.14 -6.32 25.19
N ALA A 763 -22.95 -6.63 26.46
CA ALA A 763 -22.39 -5.69 27.43
C ALA A 763 -20.92 -5.34 27.07
N LEU A 764 -20.58 -4.04 27.07
CA LEU A 764 -19.19 -3.56 26.98
C LEU A 764 -18.52 -3.58 28.35
N LEU A 765 -19.24 -3.03 29.33
CA LEU A 765 -18.82 -2.88 30.70
C LEU A 765 -18.86 -4.24 31.41
N ASP A 766 -17.95 -4.45 32.33
CA ASP A 766 -18.10 -5.53 33.30
C ASP A 766 -19.14 -5.18 34.38
N ASP A 767 -19.51 -6.18 35.19
CA ASP A 767 -20.54 -6.02 36.22
C ASP A 767 -20.15 -4.96 37.26
N HIS A 768 -18.85 -4.78 37.52
CA HIS A 768 -18.35 -3.80 38.50
C HIS A 768 -18.44 -2.38 37.94
N GLU A 769 -17.99 -2.14 36.71
CA GLU A 769 -18.15 -0.87 36.01
C GLU A 769 -19.62 -0.50 35.86
N GLN A 770 -20.47 -1.46 35.49
CA GLN A 770 -21.91 -1.22 35.37
C GLN A 770 -22.53 -0.86 36.73
N GLN A 771 -22.16 -1.54 37.81
CA GLN A 771 -22.59 -1.20 39.16
C GLN A 771 -22.14 0.23 39.54
N GLN A 772 -20.87 0.55 39.31
CA GLN A 772 -20.32 1.86 39.64
C GLN A 772 -21.03 3.00 38.89
N ILE A 773 -21.19 2.87 37.57
CA ILE A 773 -21.75 3.91 36.70
C ILE A 773 -23.26 4.04 36.89
N VAL A 774 -23.99 2.92 36.93
CA VAL A 774 -25.46 2.94 36.96
C VAL A 774 -25.99 3.13 38.38
N ARG A 775 -25.32 2.58 39.40
CA ARG A 775 -25.81 2.61 40.78
C ARG A 775 -25.02 3.56 41.65
N ASP A 776 -23.71 3.37 41.78
CA ASP A 776 -22.93 4.02 42.84
C ASP A 776 -22.81 5.54 42.61
N TRP A 777 -22.54 5.97 41.37
CA TRP A 777 -22.55 7.39 41.01
C TRP A 777 -23.94 8.03 41.07
N ASN A 778 -25.01 7.23 40.98
CA ASN A 778 -26.39 7.70 41.03
C ASN A 778 -27.04 7.50 42.42
N ALA A 779 -26.28 7.17 43.46
CA ALA A 779 -26.74 6.99 44.84
C ALA A 779 -27.08 8.35 45.51
N THR A 780 -28.00 9.10 44.90
CA THR A 780 -28.39 10.47 45.26
C THR A 780 -29.69 10.54 46.06
N ALA A 781 -30.18 9.40 46.56
CA ALA A 781 -31.39 9.34 47.36
C ALA A 781 -31.20 10.11 48.68
N ALA A 782 -32.01 11.15 48.88
CA ALA A 782 -32.05 11.95 50.11
C ALA A 782 -33.50 12.27 50.47
N ASP A 783 -33.79 12.36 51.76
CA ASP A 783 -35.10 12.75 52.26
C ASP A 783 -35.33 14.25 52.08
N PHE A 784 -36.52 14.61 51.60
CA PHE A 784 -36.96 16.00 51.43
C PHE A 784 -38.48 16.06 51.68
N PRO A 785 -39.06 17.22 52.03
CA PRO A 785 -40.49 17.37 52.35
C PRO A 785 -41.38 17.34 51.10
N GLY A 786 -41.36 16.22 50.38
CA GLY A 786 -42.05 16.02 49.10
C GLY A 786 -43.58 15.88 49.21
N GLU A 787 -44.10 15.77 50.42
CA GLU A 787 -45.52 15.80 50.78
C GLU A 787 -46.12 17.21 50.83
N HIS A 788 -45.28 18.25 50.83
CA HIS A 788 -45.71 19.64 50.89
C HIS A 788 -45.66 20.31 49.52
N CYS A 789 -46.66 21.15 49.23
CA CYS A 789 -46.61 22.04 48.08
C CYS A 789 -45.78 23.28 48.40
N LEU A 790 -45.15 23.88 47.38
CA LEU A 790 -44.31 25.07 47.53
C LEU A 790 -44.97 26.19 48.35
N HIS A 791 -46.23 26.53 48.06
CA HIS A 791 -46.91 27.60 48.78
C HIS A 791 -47.09 27.30 50.27
N SER A 792 -47.26 26.03 50.66
CA SER A 792 -47.35 25.65 52.07
C SER A 792 -46.02 25.85 52.81
N LEU A 793 -44.88 25.63 52.14
CA LEU A 793 -43.56 25.92 52.70
C LEU A 793 -43.35 27.43 52.89
N ILE A 794 -43.79 28.23 51.93
CA ILE A 794 -43.76 29.70 52.02
C ILE A 794 -44.68 30.18 53.15
N GLU A 795 -45.87 29.61 53.29
CA GLU A 795 -46.80 29.92 54.38
C GLU A 795 -46.22 29.58 55.76
N ALA A 796 -45.49 28.46 55.88
CA ALA A 796 -44.77 28.11 57.09
C ALA A 796 -43.69 29.15 57.43
N GLN A 797 -42.94 29.64 56.43
CA GLN A 797 -41.97 30.72 56.62
C GLN A 797 -42.63 32.04 57.05
N VAL A 798 -43.81 32.35 56.49
CA VAL A 798 -44.59 33.54 56.87
C VAL A 798 -45.00 33.49 58.34
N GLN A 799 -45.37 32.32 58.85
CA GLN A 799 -45.68 32.15 60.28
C GLN A 799 -44.43 32.24 61.16
N ALA A 800 -43.29 31.73 60.68
CA ALA A 800 -42.04 31.74 61.43
C ALA A 800 -41.44 33.15 61.58
N THR A 801 -41.47 33.98 60.54
CA THR A 801 -40.83 35.31 60.52
C THR A 801 -41.68 36.35 59.76
N PRO A 802 -42.85 36.76 60.28
CA PRO A 802 -43.82 37.57 59.53
C PRO A 802 -43.32 38.96 59.14
N ASP A 803 -42.55 39.62 60.01
CA ASP A 803 -42.09 41.00 59.82
C ASP A 803 -40.76 41.10 59.05
N ALA A 804 -40.12 39.96 58.75
CA ALA A 804 -38.85 39.95 58.02
C ALA A 804 -39.05 40.36 56.55
N PRO A 805 -38.09 41.07 55.93
CA PRO A 805 -38.15 41.42 54.50
C PRO A 805 -38.21 40.16 53.63
N ALA A 806 -39.21 40.06 52.74
CA ALA A 806 -39.40 38.92 51.83
C ALA A 806 -39.15 39.28 50.36
N LEU A 807 -39.49 40.51 49.96
CA LEU A 807 -39.32 40.99 48.59
C LEU A 807 -38.89 42.45 48.60
N ILE A 808 -37.87 42.78 47.81
CA ILE A 808 -37.37 44.15 47.61
C ILE A 808 -37.32 44.41 46.11
N PHE A 809 -37.97 45.48 45.67
CA PHE A 809 -37.93 45.94 44.28
C PHE A 809 -37.85 47.47 44.25
N ALA A 810 -36.74 47.99 43.74
CA ALA A 810 -36.42 49.43 43.80
C ALA A 810 -36.55 49.99 45.23
N ALA A 811 -37.43 50.97 45.45
CA ALA A 811 -37.66 51.58 46.77
C ALA A 811 -38.73 50.86 47.60
N GLU A 812 -39.40 49.85 47.04
CA GLU A 812 -40.45 49.10 47.72
C GLU A 812 -39.91 47.86 48.41
N GLN A 813 -40.41 47.60 49.61
CA GLN A 813 -40.06 46.45 50.43
C GLN A 813 -41.33 45.88 51.07
N LEU A 814 -41.56 44.59 50.87
CA LEU A 814 -42.63 43.85 51.52
C LEU A 814 -42.07 42.85 52.53
N SER A 815 -42.68 42.80 53.72
CA SER A 815 -42.46 41.70 54.66
C SER A 815 -43.13 40.41 54.20
N TYR A 816 -42.76 39.27 54.79
CA TYR A 816 -43.43 37.98 54.52
C TYR A 816 -44.94 38.06 54.73
N ALA A 817 -45.40 38.68 55.82
CA ALA A 817 -46.82 38.85 56.10
C ALA A 817 -47.54 39.71 55.04
N GLN A 818 -46.91 40.81 54.60
CA GLN A 818 -47.47 41.69 53.57
C GLN A 818 -47.55 41.02 52.20
N LEU A 819 -46.48 40.33 51.79
CA LEU A 819 -46.44 39.59 50.53
C LEU A 819 -47.50 38.49 50.51
N ASN A 820 -47.60 37.73 51.61
CA ASN A 820 -48.56 36.64 51.73
C ASN A 820 -50.01 37.14 51.73
N ALA A 821 -50.32 38.21 52.44
CA ALA A 821 -51.66 38.80 52.47
C ALA A 821 -52.11 39.24 51.07
N ARG A 822 -51.26 39.95 50.32
CA ARG A 822 -51.56 40.38 48.94
C ARG A 822 -51.72 39.19 47.99
N ALA A 823 -50.84 38.19 48.08
CA ALA A 823 -50.95 36.97 47.28
C ALA A 823 -52.22 36.16 47.61
N ASN A 824 -52.65 36.13 48.88
CA ASN A 824 -53.88 35.46 49.29
C ASN A 824 -55.13 36.12 48.72
N GLN A 825 -55.20 37.46 48.76
CA GLN A 825 -56.33 38.20 48.18
C GLN A 825 -56.46 37.92 46.67
N LEU A 826 -55.34 37.98 45.94
CA LEU A 826 -55.33 37.63 44.53
C LEU A 826 -55.67 36.15 44.32
N ALA A 827 -55.18 35.23 45.14
CA ALA A 827 -55.51 33.81 45.03
C ALA A 827 -57.01 33.51 45.20
N HIS A 828 -57.71 34.19 46.13
CA HIS A 828 -59.17 34.06 46.26
C HIS A 828 -59.90 34.58 45.00
N ARG A 829 -59.45 35.70 44.44
CA ARG A 829 -59.97 36.24 43.17
C ARG A 829 -59.73 35.27 42.00
N LEU A 830 -58.57 34.62 41.95
CA LEU A 830 -58.23 33.63 40.92
C LEU A 830 -59.10 32.37 41.05
N ARG A 831 -59.41 31.92 42.27
CA ARG A 831 -60.34 30.79 42.48
C ARG A 831 -61.74 31.10 42.00
N GLU A 832 -62.22 32.33 42.21
CA GLU A 832 -63.49 32.79 41.65
C GLU A 832 -63.47 32.79 40.11
N ALA A 833 -62.31 33.05 39.50
CA ALA A 833 -62.09 32.92 38.06
C ALA A 833 -61.92 31.45 37.57
N GLY A 834 -62.07 30.46 38.45
CA GLY A 834 -61.98 29.04 38.11
C GLY A 834 -60.57 28.44 38.18
N VAL A 835 -59.58 29.13 38.77
CA VAL A 835 -58.24 28.58 38.96
C VAL A 835 -58.24 27.54 40.10
N GLY A 836 -57.71 26.36 39.80
CA GLY A 836 -57.55 25.24 40.74
C GLY A 836 -56.44 24.29 40.28
N PRO A 837 -56.31 23.09 40.88
CA PRO A 837 -55.28 22.11 40.55
C PRO A 837 -55.12 21.86 39.04
N ASP A 838 -53.89 21.94 38.54
CA ASP A 838 -53.48 21.76 37.13
C ASP A 838 -54.08 22.76 36.12
N VAL A 839 -54.83 23.77 36.59
CA VAL A 839 -55.30 24.86 35.73
C VAL A 839 -54.12 25.78 35.40
N LEU A 840 -53.83 25.92 34.11
CA LEU A 840 -52.76 26.77 33.62
C LEU A 840 -53.22 28.24 33.54
N VAL A 841 -52.42 29.12 34.12
CA VAL A 841 -52.64 30.57 34.12
C VAL A 841 -51.45 31.23 33.47
N GLY A 842 -51.68 31.91 32.34
CA GLY A 842 -50.64 32.73 31.72
C GLY A 842 -50.26 33.89 32.63
N ILE A 843 -48.97 34.23 32.70
CA ILE A 843 -48.50 35.43 33.37
C ILE A 843 -47.52 36.17 32.47
N CYS A 844 -47.93 37.35 32.01
CA CYS A 844 -47.13 38.23 31.17
C CYS A 844 -47.04 39.60 31.85
N VAL A 845 -46.06 39.74 32.75
CA VAL A 845 -45.90 40.88 33.65
C VAL A 845 -44.41 41.25 33.67
N GLU A 846 -44.09 42.53 33.55
CA GLU A 846 -42.70 43.01 33.70
C GLU A 846 -42.18 42.77 35.12
N ARG A 847 -40.85 42.77 35.30
CA ARG A 847 -40.24 42.61 36.64
C ARG A 847 -40.77 43.68 37.59
N SER A 848 -41.49 43.24 38.62
CA SER A 848 -42.24 44.09 39.55
C SER A 848 -42.61 43.31 40.82
N VAL A 849 -43.14 44.01 41.82
CA VAL A 849 -43.71 43.37 43.02
C VAL A 849 -44.90 42.48 42.64
N GLU A 850 -45.70 42.93 41.66
CA GLU A 850 -46.90 42.27 41.13
C GLU A 850 -46.57 40.94 40.47
N LEU A 851 -45.41 40.81 39.81
CA LEU A 851 -44.98 39.53 39.24
C LEU A 851 -44.89 38.44 40.32
N VAL A 852 -44.19 38.71 41.42
CA VAL A 852 -44.01 37.73 42.50
C VAL A 852 -45.34 37.45 43.20
N ILE A 853 -46.16 38.49 43.44
CA ILE A 853 -47.52 38.31 43.98
C ILE A 853 -48.36 37.44 43.06
N GLY A 854 -48.32 37.67 41.75
CA GLY A 854 -49.06 36.90 40.73
C GLY A 854 -48.64 35.43 40.70
N LEU A 855 -47.32 35.17 40.67
CA LEU A 855 -46.80 33.80 40.72
C LEU A 855 -47.24 33.06 41.99
N LEU A 856 -47.11 33.70 43.16
CA LEU A 856 -47.54 33.14 44.44
C LEU A 856 -49.04 32.93 44.52
N ALA A 857 -49.83 33.86 43.98
CA ALA A 857 -51.27 33.78 43.98
C ALA A 857 -51.79 32.64 43.09
N ILE A 858 -51.18 32.44 41.91
CA ILE A 858 -51.54 31.33 41.01
C ILE A 858 -51.35 29.99 41.73
N ILE A 859 -50.17 29.77 42.32
CA ILE A 859 -49.89 28.52 43.03
C ILE A 859 -50.77 28.33 44.28
N LYS A 860 -51.08 29.41 45.02
CA LYS A 860 -51.99 29.38 46.18
C LYS A 860 -53.45 29.14 45.79
N ALA A 861 -53.88 29.66 44.64
CA ALA A 861 -55.19 29.36 44.07
C ALA A 861 -55.29 27.88 43.71
N GLY A 862 -54.16 27.26 43.36
CA GLY A 862 -53.98 25.85 43.07
C GLY A 862 -53.51 25.59 41.64
N GLY A 863 -53.44 26.63 40.81
CA GLY A 863 -53.04 26.54 39.41
C GLY A 863 -51.53 26.54 39.20
N ALA A 864 -51.14 26.35 37.94
CA ALA A 864 -49.76 26.44 37.49
C ALA A 864 -49.57 27.67 36.61
N TYR A 865 -48.52 28.45 36.86
CA TYR A 865 -48.24 29.61 36.02
C TYR A 865 -47.51 29.22 34.73
N VAL A 866 -47.85 29.90 33.64
CA VAL A 866 -47.16 29.83 32.35
C VAL A 866 -46.52 31.20 32.10
N PRO A 867 -45.22 31.38 32.35
CA PRO A 867 -44.58 32.66 32.16
C PRO A 867 -44.46 32.98 30.66
N LEU A 868 -44.88 34.19 30.31
CA LEU A 868 -44.85 34.73 28.96
C LEU A 868 -44.01 36.01 29.00
N ASP A 869 -42.86 36.00 28.32
CA ASP A 869 -41.99 37.17 28.25
C ASP A 869 -42.57 38.20 27.27
N PRO A 870 -42.88 39.44 27.72
CA PRO A 870 -43.47 40.46 26.85
C PRO A 870 -42.56 40.86 25.67
N ASP A 871 -41.25 40.61 25.76
CA ASP A 871 -40.30 40.90 24.68
C ASP A 871 -40.28 39.83 23.58
N TYR A 872 -41.03 38.73 23.74
CA TYR A 872 -41.14 37.71 22.70
C TYR A 872 -41.97 38.20 21.50
N PRO A 873 -41.64 37.75 20.27
CA PRO A 873 -42.44 38.07 19.09
C PRO A 873 -43.91 37.65 19.26
N GLU A 874 -44.82 38.44 18.69
CA GLU A 874 -46.27 38.21 18.83
C GLU A 874 -46.68 36.78 18.43
N ASP A 875 -46.19 36.29 17.29
CA ASP A 875 -46.49 34.92 16.84
C ASP A 875 -46.06 33.84 17.86
N ARG A 876 -44.96 34.07 18.58
CA ARG A 876 -44.47 33.15 19.61
C ARG A 876 -45.37 33.18 20.84
N LEU A 877 -45.79 34.37 21.27
CA LEU A 877 -46.71 34.54 22.39
C LEU A 877 -48.08 33.95 22.09
N ALA A 878 -48.63 34.24 20.91
CA ALA A 878 -49.90 33.67 20.45
C ALA A 878 -49.85 32.14 20.41
N TYR A 879 -48.74 31.58 19.90
CA TYR A 879 -48.52 30.14 19.90
C TYR A 879 -48.46 29.57 21.32
N MET A 880 -47.69 30.16 22.23
CA MET A 880 -47.57 29.69 23.62
C MET A 880 -48.92 29.74 24.35
N MET A 881 -49.71 30.79 24.15
CA MET A 881 -51.07 30.89 24.73
C MET A 881 -52.00 29.82 24.16
N GLN A 882 -51.92 29.55 22.86
CA GLN A 882 -52.73 28.53 22.19
C GLN A 882 -52.34 27.11 22.62
N ASP A 883 -51.04 26.80 22.64
CA ASP A 883 -50.50 25.48 22.97
C ASP A 883 -50.70 25.13 24.45
N SER A 884 -50.50 26.09 25.35
CA SER A 884 -50.77 25.89 26.78
C SER A 884 -52.26 25.80 27.10
N GLY A 885 -53.14 26.25 26.21
CA GLY A 885 -54.58 26.22 26.43
C GLY A 885 -55.03 27.07 27.62
N ILE A 886 -54.25 28.09 28.00
CA ILE A 886 -54.59 28.97 29.14
C ILE A 886 -55.97 29.62 28.92
N GLY A 887 -56.82 29.57 29.94
CA GLY A 887 -58.10 30.29 29.94
C GLY A 887 -58.00 31.70 30.55
N LEU A 888 -56.95 31.95 31.33
CA LEU A 888 -56.72 33.17 32.09
C LEU A 888 -55.28 33.66 31.90
N LEU A 889 -55.12 34.96 31.67
CA LEU A 889 -53.85 35.66 31.54
C LEU A 889 -53.76 36.79 32.57
N LEU A 890 -52.76 36.74 33.45
CA LEU A 890 -52.39 37.85 34.33
C LEU A 890 -51.41 38.76 33.59
N THR A 891 -51.69 40.06 33.55
CA THR A 891 -50.84 41.03 32.86
C THR A 891 -50.93 42.42 33.47
N GLN A 892 -50.35 43.43 32.83
CA GLN A 892 -50.44 44.85 33.17
C GLN A 892 -51.22 45.58 32.08
N SER A 893 -51.86 46.69 32.44
CA SER A 893 -52.72 47.48 31.56
C SER A 893 -51.97 47.99 30.33
N ALA A 894 -50.70 48.38 30.50
CA ALA A 894 -49.82 48.81 29.40
C ALA A 894 -49.42 47.67 28.44
N LEU A 895 -49.23 46.45 28.96
CA LEU A 895 -48.87 45.28 28.16
C LEU A 895 -50.07 44.72 27.41
N LEU A 896 -51.25 44.71 28.01
CA LEU A 896 -52.47 44.15 27.42
C LEU A 896 -52.78 44.72 26.04
N GLN A 897 -52.47 46.00 25.78
CA GLN A 897 -52.68 46.65 24.49
C GLN A 897 -51.77 46.11 23.37
N ARG A 898 -50.66 45.47 23.72
CA ARG A 898 -49.62 44.99 22.80
C ARG A 898 -49.58 43.46 22.67
N LEU A 899 -50.27 42.74 23.55
CA LEU A 899 -50.25 41.28 23.57
C LEU A 899 -51.25 40.70 22.56
N PRO A 900 -50.88 39.65 21.81
CA PRO A 900 -51.77 38.98 20.86
C PRO A 900 -52.72 38.01 21.59
N VAL A 901 -53.53 38.53 22.51
CA VAL A 901 -54.41 37.73 23.37
C VAL A 901 -55.57 37.14 22.54
N PRO A 902 -55.72 35.80 22.47
CA PRO A 902 -56.84 35.19 21.76
C PRO A 902 -58.18 35.54 22.44
N ALA A 903 -59.26 35.71 21.65
CA ALA A 903 -60.58 36.12 22.15
C ALA A 903 -61.19 35.20 23.23
N LYS A 904 -60.69 33.97 23.38
CA LYS A 904 -61.15 33.00 24.39
C LYS A 904 -60.38 33.08 25.71
N VAL A 905 -59.30 33.86 25.79
CA VAL A 905 -58.47 34.01 26.99
C VAL A 905 -58.91 35.26 27.74
N GLN A 906 -59.36 35.10 28.99
CA GLN A 906 -59.70 36.23 29.85
C GLN A 906 -58.41 36.87 30.38
N SER A 907 -58.30 38.19 30.33
CA SER A 907 -57.17 38.92 30.92
C SER A 907 -57.54 39.58 32.24
N LEU A 908 -56.63 39.54 33.21
CA LEU A 908 -56.73 40.22 34.51
C LEU A 908 -55.49 41.11 34.70
N CYS A 909 -55.70 42.42 34.67
CA CYS A 909 -54.64 43.40 34.91
C CYS A 909 -54.34 43.49 36.41
N LEU A 910 -53.07 43.39 36.80
CA LEU A 910 -52.63 43.46 38.20
C LEU A 910 -52.47 44.90 38.71
N ASP A 911 -52.35 45.86 37.80
CA ASP A 911 -52.09 47.30 38.02
C ASP A 911 -53.36 48.17 37.97
N GLN A 912 -54.51 47.63 38.40
CA GLN A 912 -55.77 48.39 38.42
C GLN A 912 -55.76 49.51 39.49
N ASP A 913 -56.42 50.62 39.19
CA ASP A 913 -56.54 51.76 40.09
C ASP A 913 -57.28 51.42 41.40
N GLY A 914 -56.73 51.88 42.53
CA GLY A 914 -57.28 51.65 43.87
C GLY A 914 -56.99 50.25 44.43
N ASP A 915 -57.42 49.99 45.67
CA ASP A 915 -57.31 48.66 46.28
C ASP A 915 -58.47 47.77 45.82
N TRP A 916 -58.46 47.39 44.55
CA TRP A 916 -59.51 46.58 43.92
C TRP A 916 -59.63 45.16 44.50
N LEU A 917 -58.66 44.74 45.33
CA LEU A 917 -58.66 43.49 46.07
C LEU A 917 -59.12 43.63 47.53
N ALA A 918 -59.43 44.84 48.01
CA ALA A 918 -59.80 45.13 49.41
C ALA A 918 -60.98 44.28 49.96
N GLY A 919 -61.85 43.78 49.08
CA GLY A 919 -62.99 42.92 49.44
C GLY A 919 -62.66 41.43 49.59
N TYR A 920 -61.48 40.98 49.16
CA TYR A 920 -61.05 39.59 49.26
C TYR A 920 -60.30 39.33 50.58
N SER A 921 -60.41 38.10 51.09
CA SER A 921 -59.77 37.70 52.34
C SER A 921 -58.25 37.71 52.24
N THR A 922 -57.58 38.19 53.29
CA THR A 922 -56.11 38.10 53.43
C THR A 922 -55.66 36.77 54.03
N ALA A 923 -56.58 35.91 54.47
CA ALA A 923 -56.27 34.59 55.02
C ALA A 923 -55.84 33.60 53.92
N ASN A 924 -54.94 32.67 54.27
CA ASN A 924 -54.48 31.62 53.34
C ASN A 924 -55.70 30.85 52.79
N PRO A 925 -55.81 30.69 51.46
CA PRO A 925 -56.82 29.83 50.87
C PRO A 925 -56.63 28.37 51.33
N ILE A 926 -57.72 27.60 51.45
CA ILE A 926 -57.65 26.15 51.73
C ILE A 926 -56.80 25.49 50.66
N ASN A 927 -55.75 24.73 51.02
CA ASN A 927 -54.90 24.08 50.03
C ASN A 927 -55.70 23.01 49.26
N LEU A 928 -55.82 23.18 47.94
CA LEU A 928 -56.47 22.22 47.04
C LEU A 928 -55.47 21.39 46.22
N SER A 929 -54.18 21.76 46.25
CA SER A 929 -53.15 21.14 45.44
C SER A 929 -52.50 19.96 46.15
N HIS A 930 -52.27 18.90 45.38
CA HIS A 930 -51.41 17.79 45.71
C HIS A 930 -49.97 18.09 45.23
N PRO A 931 -48.91 17.58 45.89
CA PRO A 931 -47.52 17.83 45.46
C PRO A 931 -47.20 17.38 44.02
N LEU A 932 -47.99 16.47 43.45
CA LEU A 932 -47.85 16.04 42.05
C LEU A 932 -48.56 16.95 41.05
N ASN A 933 -49.41 17.88 41.49
CA ASN A 933 -49.97 18.89 40.60
C ASN A 933 -48.89 19.86 40.13
N LEU A 934 -49.13 20.48 38.98
CA LEU A 934 -48.25 21.45 38.36
C LEU A 934 -48.11 22.70 39.24
N ALA A 935 -46.86 23.12 39.47
CA ALA A 935 -46.54 24.44 40.01
C ALA A 935 -46.37 25.47 38.88
N TYR A 936 -45.79 25.04 37.75
CA TYR A 936 -45.60 25.88 36.57
C TYR A 936 -45.37 25.07 35.29
N VAL A 937 -45.48 25.75 34.14
CA VAL A 937 -45.07 25.23 32.83
C VAL A 937 -44.11 26.22 32.18
N ILE A 938 -42.87 25.83 31.92
CA ILE A 938 -41.87 26.67 31.24
C ILE A 938 -41.66 26.20 29.81
N TYR A 939 -41.75 27.11 28.85
CA TYR A 939 -41.48 26.80 27.44
C TYR A 939 -39.98 26.82 27.13
N THR A 940 -39.51 25.78 26.44
CA THR A 940 -38.15 25.70 25.91
C THR A 940 -38.16 25.67 24.39
N SER A 941 -37.03 25.99 23.74
CA SER A 941 -36.85 25.80 22.30
C SER A 941 -36.98 24.30 21.99
N GLY A 942 -38.11 23.87 21.45
CA GLY A 942 -38.29 22.48 21.05
C GLY A 942 -37.32 22.12 19.93
N SER A 943 -36.80 20.89 19.94
CA SER A 943 -35.93 20.34 18.88
C SER A 943 -36.53 20.40 17.47
N THR A 944 -37.85 20.60 17.35
CA THR A 944 -38.62 20.73 16.11
C THR A 944 -38.87 22.18 15.69
N GLY A 945 -38.21 23.16 16.31
CA GLY A 945 -38.34 24.59 16.01
C GLY A 945 -39.55 25.30 16.65
N LYS A 946 -40.60 24.57 17.05
CA LYS A 946 -41.72 25.11 17.84
C LYS A 946 -41.46 24.95 19.35
N PRO A 947 -41.68 25.98 20.18
CA PRO A 947 -41.54 25.87 21.62
C PRO A 947 -42.42 24.76 22.23
N LYS A 948 -41.97 24.10 23.30
CA LYS A 948 -42.73 23.08 24.04
C LYS A 948 -42.80 23.43 25.52
N GLY A 949 -43.98 23.32 26.13
CA GLY A 949 -44.17 23.56 27.56
C GLY A 949 -43.76 22.38 28.43
N ALA A 950 -42.77 22.58 29.31
CA ALA A 950 -42.35 21.60 30.31
C ALA A 950 -43.09 21.85 31.64
N GLY A 951 -44.06 20.99 31.94
CA GLY A 951 -44.80 21.02 33.21
C GLY A 951 -43.95 20.50 34.37
N ASN A 952 -43.85 21.30 35.44
CA ASN A 952 -43.09 20.96 36.63
C ASN A 952 -44.04 20.92 37.84
N SER A 953 -44.05 19.79 38.54
CA SER A 953 -44.87 19.62 39.74
C SER A 953 -44.29 20.36 40.93
N HIS A 954 -45.13 20.63 41.93
CA HIS A 954 -44.66 21.16 43.21
C HIS A 954 -43.56 20.29 43.84
N ARG A 955 -43.73 18.96 43.84
CA ARG A 955 -42.75 18.02 44.40
C ARG A 955 -41.40 18.10 43.69
N ALA A 956 -41.40 18.21 42.36
CA ALA A 956 -40.16 18.35 41.59
C ALA A 956 -39.42 19.65 41.93
N LEU A 957 -40.17 20.75 42.07
CA LEU A 957 -39.62 22.04 42.45
C LEU A 957 -39.08 22.03 43.89
N VAL A 958 -39.81 21.45 44.85
CA VAL A 958 -39.38 21.33 46.25
C VAL A 958 -38.11 20.47 46.33
N ASN A 959 -38.05 19.34 45.63
CA ASN A 959 -36.84 18.51 45.58
C ASN A 959 -35.61 19.32 45.10
N ARG A 960 -35.77 20.09 44.01
CA ARG A 960 -34.69 20.94 43.49
C ARG A 960 -34.26 22.01 44.50
N LEU A 961 -35.20 22.67 45.17
CA LEU A 961 -34.91 23.72 46.16
C LEU A 961 -34.20 23.17 47.40
N HIS A 962 -34.46 21.93 47.79
CA HIS A 962 -33.77 21.26 48.89
C HIS A 962 -32.39 20.73 48.52
N TRP A 963 -32.17 20.42 47.23
CA TRP A 963 -30.90 19.92 46.73
C TRP A 963 -29.87 21.03 46.49
N MET A 964 -30.32 22.23 46.11
CA MET A 964 -29.49 23.44 45.99
C MET A 964 -29.14 24.00 47.36
#